data_AF-A0A1E5RGP6-F1
#
_entry.id   AF-A0A1E5RGP6-F1
#
_cell.length_a   1.000
_cell.length_b   1.000
_cell.length_c   1.000
_cell.angle_alpha   90.00
_cell.angle_beta   90.00
_cell.angle_gamma   90.00
#
_symmetry.space_group_name_H-M   'P 1'
#
loop_
_entity.id
_entity.type
_entity.pdbx_description
1 polymer ?
#
loop_
_entity_poly.entity_id
_entity_poly.type
_entity_poly.pdbx_seq_one_letter_code
_entity_poly.pdbx_strand_id
1 'polypeptide(L)'
;MPKTSLLKTGLQLPIRQKSTWRDRVYVQNLRVPKVVVGLNSWNVVQPQDVNVTLKMDTDFSKASENDDLNYSLNYAVISRDIGQKLSSKNFESLIEMGSFLSQHLLTQYQGIESMALTCDLLQGDIRCKNISVEISKDRDSEERLLLLRNIEVLTLIGVFTFERLQKQYVTLDIAVPLNTIESQSIDYRLIIKDVWSYIEQTNFKTVESLVERTSQLLIQKHKLDTVTVKVIKLNAITDTDGVGVSCVRNAKDFSGMSPVVAQLKEEETLQAHSNYETANNATFNLPVSVVKRENYNDSIAYVAFGSNMSYKLENIVVGLEELANVDGNVLLDCSSMFESEPMYFEDQDLFYNGIIKLQTNLPPHELLKLCKKIEYEILQRVKKFDNGPRTIDLDIVMYLDNKNENVVLNTPDLIIPHPRMLERGFVMAPLCEVIPSNMKHPISTEPLLDHLEQLKESPFGLGLHKILPLKNNSSIKFNLPACSSSKSDVTITKQKHSFPMCPMYVVNVTPDSFSDGNQDLINYDEKICEISGQVEKALNIYPEMEKIIVDIGGCSTRPNSVQPSGEEELLRVAPLLELLNKDTELRSKIVVSLDTYRPQVARKMINYIDIINDIGGDTLGKSSSGEDSLWKVVKDHPQVGYVLSHIRGDINTMSKLNIYSEDKNGECPKGMIEIIASELDNRLKECLKFGVKRWQIILDPGLGFAKVGTQNIQVLQNLHLFKQKFPNYPILLGPSRKRFLGAITNELVAANRDVETMALVSKLALDSDCDIVRIHSLTDCVKTLKIIDALK
;
A
#
# COMPACT_ATOMS: atom_id res chain seq x y z
N MET A 1 4.40 19.72 -39.82
CA MET A 1 5.61 20.43 -39.35
C MET A 1 5.20 21.73 -38.69
N PRO A 2 5.22 21.87 -37.36
CA PRO A 2 5.08 23.16 -36.71
C PRO A 2 6.43 23.88 -36.69
N LYS A 3 6.40 25.18 -36.96
CA LYS A 3 7.56 26.08 -36.95
C LYS A 3 8.17 26.10 -35.54
N THR A 4 9.46 25.81 -35.45
CA THR A 4 10.31 26.02 -34.26
C THR A 4 10.38 27.51 -33.93
N SER A 5 9.49 27.99 -33.06
CA SER A 5 9.76 29.21 -32.30
C SER A 5 10.76 28.87 -31.19
N LEU A 6 12.00 29.32 -31.33
CA LEU A 6 12.98 29.35 -30.25
C LEU A 6 12.43 30.28 -29.14
N LEU A 7 11.71 29.70 -28.19
CA LEU A 7 11.22 30.38 -27.00
C LEU A 7 12.40 30.83 -26.13
N LYS A 8 12.43 32.11 -25.79
CA LYS A 8 13.35 32.72 -24.82
C LYS A 8 13.00 32.23 -23.41
N THR A 9 13.45 31.04 -23.03
CA THR A 9 13.33 30.50 -21.64
C THR A 9 14.66 30.44 -20.90
N GLY A 10 15.68 31.11 -21.44
CA GLY A 10 17.04 31.13 -20.88
C GLY A 10 17.09 31.73 -19.48
N LEU A 11 17.95 31.15 -18.65
CA LEU A 11 18.39 31.65 -17.35
C LEU A 11 18.88 33.11 -17.50
N GLN A 12 18.04 34.08 -17.14
CA GLN A 12 18.46 35.49 -17.08
C GLN A 12 19.18 35.71 -15.76
N LEU A 13 20.48 35.40 -15.73
CA LEU A 13 21.33 36.08 -14.78
C LEU A 13 21.50 37.52 -15.28
N PRO A 14 21.33 38.54 -14.41
CA PRO A 14 21.73 39.87 -14.76
C PRO A 14 23.25 39.87 -14.81
N ILE A 15 23.82 39.58 -15.99
CA ILE A 15 25.07 40.24 -16.36
C ILE A 15 24.77 41.71 -16.15
N ARG A 16 25.50 42.36 -15.26
CA ARG A 16 25.32 43.78 -14.99
C ARG A 16 25.70 44.53 -16.26
N GLN A 17 24.79 44.64 -17.23
CA GLN A 17 24.92 45.63 -18.30
C GLN A 17 24.71 47.00 -17.66
N LYS A 18 25.75 47.49 -16.98
CA LYS A 18 25.97 48.93 -16.81
C LYS A 18 26.40 49.51 -18.15
N SER A 19 25.64 49.28 -19.21
CA SER A 19 25.88 49.99 -20.46
C SER A 19 25.31 51.40 -20.28
N THR A 20 26.19 52.38 -20.24
CA THR A 20 25.84 53.81 -20.24
C THR A 20 25.52 54.32 -21.64
N TRP A 21 25.60 53.45 -22.66
CA TRP A 21 25.45 53.78 -24.07
C TRP A 21 24.03 53.54 -24.57
N ARG A 22 23.57 54.42 -25.46
CA ARG A 22 22.20 54.41 -26.01
C ARG A 22 22.08 53.67 -27.34
N ASP A 23 23.17 53.62 -28.10
CA ASP A 23 23.18 53.11 -29.48
C ASP A 23 23.92 51.76 -29.57
N ARG A 24 23.34 50.81 -30.32
CA ARG A 24 23.85 49.43 -30.37
C ARG A 24 23.66 48.78 -31.74
N VAL A 25 24.72 48.12 -32.21
CA VAL A 25 24.72 47.27 -33.42
C VAL A 25 24.67 45.80 -33.00
N TYR A 26 23.88 44.98 -33.71
CA TYR A 26 23.68 43.57 -33.38
C TYR A 26 23.99 42.66 -34.57
N VAL A 27 24.69 41.56 -34.31
CA VAL A 27 24.80 40.39 -35.19
C VAL A 27 24.21 39.22 -34.43
N GLN A 28 23.17 38.58 -34.96
CA GLN A 28 22.49 37.46 -34.29
C GLN A 28 22.80 36.15 -35.01
N ASN A 29 23.22 35.13 -34.24
CA ASN A 29 23.39 33.75 -34.68
C ASN A 29 24.21 33.61 -35.98
N LEU A 30 25.35 34.31 -36.07
CA LEU A 30 26.31 34.12 -37.16
C LEU A 30 26.86 32.70 -37.09
N ARG A 31 26.39 31.84 -38.00
CA ARG A 31 26.85 30.45 -38.10
C ARG A 31 28.22 30.40 -38.75
N VAL A 32 29.20 29.86 -38.04
CA VAL A 32 30.56 29.61 -38.53
C VAL A 32 30.79 28.10 -38.54
N PRO A 33 30.80 27.46 -39.73
CA PRO A 33 30.93 26.02 -39.81
C PRO A 33 32.38 25.56 -39.65
N LYS A 34 32.55 24.30 -39.23
CA LYS A 34 33.86 23.60 -39.20
C LYS A 34 34.94 24.30 -38.36
N VAL A 35 34.59 24.85 -37.20
CA VAL A 35 35.55 25.42 -36.24
C VAL A 35 36.06 24.32 -35.32
N VAL A 36 37.38 24.23 -35.13
CA VAL A 36 37.97 23.26 -34.19
C VAL A 36 38.03 23.90 -32.80
N VAL A 37 37.10 23.52 -31.92
CA VAL A 37 36.98 24.02 -30.55
C VAL A 37 36.87 22.84 -29.59
N GLY A 38 37.91 22.64 -28.79
CA GLY A 38 38.01 21.57 -27.83
C GLY A 38 37.80 20.17 -28.43
N LEU A 39 37.41 19.25 -27.56
CA LEU A 39 37.10 17.87 -27.90
C LEU A 39 35.59 17.71 -28.08
N ASN A 40 35.18 16.87 -29.04
CA ASN A 40 33.78 16.50 -29.22
C ASN A 40 33.31 15.53 -28.10
N SER A 41 32.04 15.11 -28.18
CA SER A 41 31.42 14.18 -27.21
C SER A 41 32.12 12.81 -27.12
N TRP A 42 32.96 12.45 -28.10
CA TRP A 42 33.74 11.20 -28.15
C TRP A 42 35.21 11.38 -27.74
N ASN A 43 35.58 12.53 -27.16
CA ASN A 43 36.96 12.89 -26.83
C ASN A 43 37.90 12.95 -28.05
N VAL A 44 37.37 13.28 -29.22
CA VAL A 44 38.15 13.47 -30.45
C VAL A 44 38.12 14.94 -30.86
N VAL A 45 39.27 15.46 -31.30
CA VAL A 45 39.35 16.80 -31.91
C VAL A 45 38.71 16.73 -33.29
N GLN A 46 37.52 17.32 -33.46
CA GLN A 46 36.82 17.41 -34.74
C GLN A 46 36.23 18.81 -34.97
N PRO A 47 36.14 19.27 -36.23
CA PRO A 47 35.47 20.51 -36.55
C PRO A 47 33.97 20.47 -36.21
N GLN A 48 33.47 21.52 -35.57
CA GLN A 48 32.09 21.69 -35.13
C GLN A 48 31.52 23.03 -35.61
N ASP A 49 30.20 23.10 -35.76
CA ASP A 49 29.53 24.36 -36.10
C ASP A 49 29.32 25.20 -34.84
N VAL A 50 29.73 26.46 -34.91
CA VAL A 50 29.60 27.43 -33.81
C VAL A 50 28.70 28.56 -34.26
N ASN A 51 27.81 29.01 -33.38
CA ASN A 51 27.05 30.25 -33.60
C ASN A 51 27.64 31.37 -32.76
N VAL A 52 27.81 32.54 -33.37
CA VAL A 52 28.28 33.74 -32.70
C VAL A 52 27.20 34.81 -32.72
N THR A 53 26.79 35.27 -31.55
CA THR A 53 25.92 36.44 -31.39
C THR A 53 26.73 37.57 -30.77
N LEU A 54 26.65 38.75 -31.36
CA LEU A 54 27.43 39.91 -30.98
C LEU A 54 26.53 41.12 -30.82
N LYS A 55 26.70 41.85 -29.71
CA LYS A 55 26.09 43.15 -29.47
C LYS A 55 27.19 44.16 -29.19
N MET A 56 27.27 45.22 -29.98
CA MET A 56 28.34 46.23 -29.91
C MET A 56 27.73 47.59 -29.61
N ASP A 57 28.14 48.20 -28.52
CA ASP A 57 27.78 49.59 -28.20
C ASP A 57 28.69 50.53 -28.98
N THR A 58 28.10 51.55 -29.59
CA THR A 58 28.78 52.55 -30.43
C THR A 58 28.06 53.90 -30.32
N ASP A 59 28.50 54.92 -31.06
CA ASP A 59 27.84 56.24 -31.13
C ASP A 59 27.37 56.51 -32.55
N PHE A 60 26.06 56.62 -32.76
CA PHE A 60 25.50 56.88 -34.09
C PHE A 60 25.57 58.35 -34.52
N SER A 61 25.88 59.28 -33.61
CA SER A 61 25.78 60.72 -33.85
C SER A 61 26.61 61.14 -35.07
N LYS A 62 27.89 60.73 -35.12
CA LYS A 62 28.81 61.07 -36.22
C LYS A 62 28.43 60.44 -37.56
N ALA A 63 27.93 59.20 -37.54
CA ALA A 63 27.47 58.53 -38.75
C ALA A 63 26.17 59.15 -39.29
N SER A 64 25.28 59.60 -38.39
CA SER A 64 23.96 60.13 -38.74
C SER A 64 23.98 61.57 -39.24
N GLU A 65 24.98 62.39 -38.85
CA GLU A 65 25.08 63.79 -39.26
C GLU A 65 25.19 63.97 -40.79
N ASN A 66 25.95 63.10 -41.47
CA ASN A 66 26.21 63.20 -42.91
C ASN A 66 25.96 61.88 -43.66
N ASP A 67 25.29 60.90 -43.05
CA ASP A 67 25.11 59.53 -43.58
C ASP A 67 26.44 58.90 -44.04
N ASP A 68 27.49 59.05 -43.22
CA ASP A 68 28.85 58.62 -43.54
C ASP A 68 29.16 57.25 -42.93
N LEU A 69 29.36 56.27 -43.82
CA LEU A 69 29.74 54.90 -43.48
C LEU A 69 31.09 54.79 -42.76
N ASN A 70 31.99 55.78 -42.86
CA ASN A 70 33.29 55.78 -42.18
C ASN A 70 33.18 55.79 -40.65
N TYR A 71 32.09 56.32 -40.11
CA TYR A 71 31.83 56.37 -38.67
C TYR A 71 30.86 55.28 -38.20
N SER A 72 30.40 54.41 -39.11
CA SER A 72 29.49 53.31 -38.81
C SER A 72 30.24 51.98 -38.67
N LEU A 73 29.77 51.12 -37.76
CA LEU A 73 30.30 49.76 -37.63
C LEU A 73 29.79 48.90 -38.79
N ASN A 74 30.70 48.57 -39.72
CA ASN A 74 30.39 47.68 -40.83
C ASN A 74 30.27 46.22 -40.37
N TYR A 75 29.07 45.83 -39.94
CA TYR A 75 28.74 44.50 -39.43
C TYR A 75 29.00 43.38 -40.46
N ALA A 76 28.97 43.66 -41.77
CA ALA A 76 29.28 42.69 -42.80
C ALA A 76 30.79 42.37 -42.84
N VAL A 77 31.64 43.39 -42.72
CA VAL A 77 33.10 43.21 -42.61
C VAL A 77 33.45 42.48 -41.32
N ILE A 78 32.86 42.90 -40.19
CA ILE A 78 33.06 42.26 -38.89
C ILE A 78 32.65 40.77 -38.93
N SER A 79 31.49 40.45 -39.50
CA SER A 79 31.01 39.07 -39.61
C SER A 79 31.94 38.19 -40.46
N ARG A 80 32.46 38.73 -41.57
CA ARG A 80 33.42 38.02 -42.42
C ARG A 80 34.76 37.80 -41.71
N ASP A 81 35.24 38.79 -40.98
CA ASP A 81 36.48 38.72 -40.19
C ASP A 81 36.37 37.67 -39.07
N ILE A 82 35.25 37.62 -38.34
CA ILE A 82 34.98 36.56 -37.35
C ILE A 82 35.09 35.18 -37.99
N GLY A 83 34.44 34.96 -39.13
CA GLY A 83 34.50 33.69 -39.86
C GLY A 83 35.93 33.31 -40.25
N GLN A 84 36.70 34.25 -40.80
CA GLN A 84 38.10 34.02 -41.18
C GLN A 84 38.98 33.67 -39.99
N LYS A 85 38.85 34.42 -38.88
CA LYS A 85 39.66 34.21 -37.68
C LYS A 85 39.38 32.87 -37.02
N LEU A 86 38.11 32.50 -36.89
CA LEU A 86 37.73 31.20 -36.32
C LEU A 86 38.17 30.03 -37.19
N SER A 87 38.18 30.15 -38.52
CA SER A 87 38.69 29.10 -39.40
C SER A 87 40.23 29.00 -39.43
N SER A 88 40.95 30.02 -38.95
CA SER A 88 42.42 30.11 -39.04
C SER A 88 43.19 29.54 -37.84
N LYS A 89 42.50 29.25 -36.73
CA LYS A 89 43.10 28.82 -35.46
C LYS A 89 42.25 27.73 -34.81
N ASN A 90 42.90 26.75 -34.19
CA ASN A 90 42.24 25.79 -33.31
C ASN A 90 42.20 26.34 -31.87
N PHE A 91 41.11 26.10 -31.16
CA PHE A 91 40.93 26.55 -29.78
C PHE A 91 40.79 25.34 -28.85
N GLU A 92 41.37 25.40 -27.66
CA GLU A 92 41.29 24.33 -26.66
C GLU A 92 39.91 24.28 -26.00
N SER A 93 39.23 25.44 -25.88
CA SER A 93 37.89 25.53 -25.30
C SER A 93 37.06 26.66 -25.92
N LEU A 94 35.74 26.58 -25.71
CA LEU A 94 34.81 27.64 -26.12
C LEU A 94 35.10 28.97 -25.39
N ILE A 95 35.62 28.89 -24.16
CA ILE A 95 36.02 30.04 -23.35
C ILE A 95 37.24 30.74 -23.97
N GLU A 96 38.25 29.97 -24.39
CA GLU A 96 39.43 30.52 -25.08
C GLU A 96 39.04 31.18 -26.40
N MET A 97 38.18 30.51 -27.19
CA MET A 97 37.68 31.04 -28.45
C MET A 97 36.93 32.37 -28.27
N GLY A 98 36.00 32.42 -27.31
CA GLY A 98 35.27 33.65 -27.00
C GLY A 98 36.19 34.79 -26.56
N SER A 99 37.16 34.49 -25.68
CA SER A 99 38.12 35.48 -25.18
C SER A 99 39.03 36.01 -26.28
N PHE A 100 39.47 35.15 -27.19
CA PHE A 100 40.25 35.52 -28.37
C PHE A 100 39.45 36.44 -29.30
N LEU A 101 38.19 36.09 -29.59
CA LEU A 101 37.33 36.90 -30.44
C LEU A 101 37.01 38.26 -29.83
N SER A 102 36.65 38.32 -28.54
CA SER A 102 36.33 39.58 -27.86
C SER A 102 37.53 40.52 -27.85
N GLN A 103 38.74 39.99 -27.59
CA GLN A 103 39.97 40.78 -27.63
C GLN A 103 40.29 41.28 -29.05
N HIS A 104 40.18 40.41 -30.05
CA HIS A 104 40.44 40.77 -31.46
C HIS A 104 39.50 41.89 -31.93
N LEU A 105 38.20 41.76 -31.66
CA LEU A 105 37.19 42.71 -32.11
C LEU A 105 37.37 44.10 -31.49
N LEU A 106 37.60 44.19 -30.17
CA LEU A 106 37.85 45.47 -29.50
C LEU A 106 39.16 46.14 -29.94
N THR A 107 40.18 45.34 -30.28
CA THR A 107 41.49 45.89 -30.71
C THR A 107 41.42 46.39 -32.16
N GLN A 108 40.75 45.64 -33.03
CA GLN A 108 40.73 45.93 -34.47
C GLN A 108 39.71 47.01 -34.84
N TYR A 109 38.58 47.09 -34.15
CA TYR A 109 37.48 48.00 -34.47
C TYR A 109 37.29 49.03 -33.35
N GLN A 110 38.02 50.16 -33.44
CA GLN A 110 37.99 51.23 -32.44
C GLN A 110 36.61 51.88 -32.22
N GLY A 111 35.65 51.66 -33.12
CA GLY A 111 34.28 52.15 -32.97
C GLY A 111 33.39 51.32 -32.02
N ILE A 112 33.91 50.20 -31.48
CA ILE A 112 33.22 49.39 -30.47
C ILE A 112 33.64 49.88 -29.08
N GLU A 113 32.73 50.51 -28.36
CA GLU A 113 33.01 51.04 -27.01
C GLU A 113 32.85 49.98 -25.91
N SER A 114 31.85 49.12 -26.06
CA SER A 114 31.71 47.91 -25.26
C SER A 114 30.98 46.83 -26.05
N MET A 115 31.09 45.57 -25.62
CA MET A 115 30.45 44.46 -26.34
C MET A 115 29.95 43.36 -25.42
N ALA A 116 28.87 42.70 -25.87
CA ALA A 116 28.40 41.42 -25.36
C ALA A 116 28.50 40.38 -26.48
N LEU A 117 29.35 39.38 -26.28
CA LEU A 117 29.60 38.27 -27.18
C LEU A 117 29.02 36.98 -26.58
N THR A 118 28.28 36.24 -27.39
CA THR A 118 27.81 34.89 -27.05
C THR A 118 28.34 33.93 -28.10
N CYS A 119 29.06 32.91 -27.66
CA CYS A 119 29.51 31.80 -28.49
C CYS A 119 28.71 30.55 -28.09
N ASP A 120 27.93 29.99 -28.99
CA ASP A 120 27.09 28.81 -28.78
C ASP A 120 27.64 27.58 -29.53
N LEU A 121 27.65 26.45 -28.83
CA LEU A 121 27.98 25.13 -29.37
C LEU A 121 26.75 24.21 -29.20
N LEU A 122 25.99 24.03 -30.29
CA LEU A 122 24.71 23.29 -30.29
C LEU A 122 24.85 21.75 -30.34
N GLN A 123 26.06 21.23 -30.56
CA GLN A 123 26.33 19.78 -30.66
C GLN A 123 27.57 19.36 -29.85
N GLY A 124 27.88 20.09 -28.78
CA GLY A 124 29.08 19.84 -27.97
C GLY A 124 29.02 18.57 -27.12
N ASP A 125 27.87 18.27 -26.53
CA ASP A 125 27.63 17.07 -25.71
C ASP A 125 26.27 16.45 -26.06
N ILE A 126 26.19 15.12 -26.04
CA ILE A 126 24.96 14.37 -26.32
C ILE A 126 23.85 14.59 -25.27
N ARG A 127 24.19 15.00 -24.05
CA ARG A 127 23.25 15.21 -22.93
C ARG A 127 22.85 16.67 -22.75
N CYS A 128 23.55 17.62 -23.38
CA CYS A 128 23.35 19.06 -23.21
C CYS A 128 23.12 19.73 -24.56
N LYS A 129 21.93 20.30 -24.78
CA LYS A 129 21.57 20.82 -26.12
C LYS A 129 22.31 22.09 -26.51
N ASN A 130 22.72 22.91 -25.55
CA ASN A 130 23.48 24.11 -25.85
C ASN A 130 24.50 24.43 -24.77
N ILE A 131 25.76 24.58 -25.20
CA ILE A 131 26.87 25.02 -24.38
C ILE A 131 27.25 26.41 -24.89
N SER A 132 27.04 27.42 -24.05
CA SER A 132 27.29 28.82 -24.41
C SER A 132 28.35 29.43 -23.50
N VAL A 133 29.18 30.30 -24.06
CA VAL A 133 30.00 31.24 -23.28
C VAL A 133 29.54 32.65 -23.62
N GLU A 134 29.10 33.39 -22.61
CA GLU A 134 28.76 34.79 -22.70
C GLU A 134 29.91 35.62 -22.12
N ILE A 135 30.39 36.61 -22.87
CA ILE A 135 31.46 37.52 -22.48
C ILE A 135 30.94 38.94 -22.65
N SER A 136 30.87 39.67 -21.55
CA SER A 136 30.61 41.11 -21.55
C SER A 136 31.92 41.82 -21.27
N LYS A 137 32.35 42.68 -22.20
CA LYS A 137 33.66 43.35 -22.11
C LYS A 137 33.52 44.82 -22.45
N ASP A 138 34.00 45.66 -21.56
CA ASP A 138 34.26 47.09 -21.81
C ASP A 138 35.78 47.34 -21.76
N ARG A 139 36.20 48.62 -21.78
CA ARG A 139 37.63 48.97 -21.77
C ARG A 139 38.33 48.63 -20.44
N ASP A 140 37.59 48.53 -19.33
CA ASP A 140 38.13 48.44 -17.97
C ASP A 140 37.79 47.12 -17.26
N SER A 141 36.82 46.36 -17.78
CA SER A 141 36.25 45.17 -17.14
C SER A 141 35.83 44.10 -18.14
N GLU A 142 35.91 42.85 -17.69
CA GLU A 142 35.49 41.68 -18.45
C GLU A 142 34.75 40.72 -17.51
N GLU A 143 33.48 40.45 -17.82
CA GLU A 143 32.67 39.44 -17.14
C GLU A 143 32.44 38.26 -18.09
N ARG A 144 32.62 37.05 -17.57
CA ARG A 144 32.48 35.80 -18.33
C ARG A 144 31.49 34.88 -17.65
N LEU A 145 30.62 34.25 -18.43
CA LEU A 145 29.59 33.35 -17.94
C LEU A 145 29.53 32.11 -18.83
N LEU A 146 29.80 30.94 -18.24
CA LEU A 146 29.55 29.65 -18.87
C LEU A 146 28.09 29.24 -18.62
N LEU A 147 27.38 28.88 -19.68
CA LEU A 147 25.99 28.45 -19.63
C LEU A 147 25.86 27.06 -20.26
N LEU A 148 25.39 26.12 -19.46
CA LEU A 148 25.03 24.77 -19.90
C LEU A 148 23.52 24.70 -19.87
N ARG A 149 22.88 24.66 -21.04
CA ARG A 149 21.43 24.76 -21.15
C ARG A 149 20.83 23.46 -21.64
N ASN A 150 19.70 23.10 -21.02
CA ASN A 150 18.90 21.95 -21.39
C ASN A 150 19.72 20.64 -21.30
N ILE A 151 20.36 20.43 -20.15
CA ILE A 151 20.91 19.13 -19.77
C ILE A 151 19.74 18.22 -19.45
N GLU A 152 19.51 17.20 -20.28
CA GLU A 152 18.41 16.26 -20.10
C GLU A 152 18.85 15.12 -19.19
N VAL A 153 18.13 14.93 -18.09
CA VAL A 153 18.39 13.84 -17.13
C VAL A 153 17.09 13.13 -16.80
N LEU A 154 17.17 11.82 -16.62
CA LEU A 154 16.06 10.98 -16.22
C LEU A 154 16.16 10.70 -14.70
N THR A 155 15.20 11.19 -13.92
CA THR A 155 15.20 11.01 -12.45
C THR A 155 13.79 10.80 -11.91
N LEU A 156 13.68 10.26 -10.70
CA LEU A 156 12.40 10.09 -10.01
C LEU A 156 12.06 11.34 -9.22
N ILE A 157 11.00 12.03 -9.65
CA ILE A 157 10.64 13.33 -9.11
C ILE A 157 9.17 13.65 -9.35
N GLY A 158 8.44 14.03 -8.29
CA GLY A 158 7.06 14.45 -8.43
C GLY A 158 6.19 14.31 -7.19
N VAL A 159 4.98 14.85 -7.30
CA VAL A 159 3.97 14.87 -6.23
C VAL A 159 3.02 13.69 -6.40
N PHE A 160 2.68 13.31 -7.63
CA PHE A 160 1.74 12.23 -7.91
C PHE A 160 2.40 10.86 -7.77
N THR A 161 1.60 9.84 -7.44
CA THR A 161 2.08 8.47 -7.25
C THR A 161 2.85 7.94 -8.45
N PHE A 162 2.30 8.06 -9.67
CA PHE A 162 2.97 7.59 -10.88
C PHE A 162 4.35 8.25 -11.08
N GLU A 163 4.48 9.53 -10.69
CA GLU A 163 5.72 10.29 -10.82
C GLU A 163 6.84 9.82 -9.88
N ARG A 164 6.46 9.12 -8.81
CA ARG A 164 7.37 8.53 -7.83
C ARG A 164 7.68 7.06 -8.11
N LEU A 165 7.01 6.47 -9.08
CA LEU A 165 7.23 5.08 -9.51
C LEU A 165 7.95 5.00 -10.86
N GLN A 166 7.87 6.05 -11.69
CA GLN A 166 8.51 6.09 -13.00
C GLN A 166 9.42 7.32 -13.16
N LYS A 167 10.68 7.08 -13.57
CA LYS A 167 11.62 8.17 -13.85
C LYS A 167 11.06 9.05 -14.97
N GLN A 168 11.24 10.36 -14.82
CA GLN A 168 10.78 11.38 -15.77
C GLN A 168 11.95 12.23 -16.22
N TYR A 169 11.80 12.82 -17.41
CA TYR A 169 12.76 13.79 -17.90
C TYR A 169 12.64 15.09 -17.13
N VAL A 170 13.77 15.54 -16.60
CA VAL A 170 13.98 16.90 -16.13
C VAL A 170 15.07 17.55 -16.98
N THR A 171 14.96 18.85 -17.17
CA THR A 171 15.97 19.64 -17.86
C THR A 171 16.66 20.56 -16.87
N LEU A 172 17.99 20.58 -16.90
CA LEU A 172 18.78 21.48 -16.08
C LEU A 172 19.46 22.56 -16.92
N ASP A 173 19.42 23.78 -16.41
CA ASP A 173 20.26 24.88 -16.85
C ASP A 173 21.25 25.23 -15.73
N ILE A 174 22.53 25.28 -16.05
CA ILE A 174 23.60 25.62 -15.12
C ILE A 174 24.33 26.86 -15.65
N ALA A 175 24.50 27.85 -14.78
CA ALA A 175 25.28 29.04 -15.08
C ALA A 175 26.42 29.20 -14.08
N VAL A 176 27.64 29.36 -14.61
CA VAL A 176 28.89 29.43 -13.84
C VAL A 176 29.61 30.73 -14.20
N PRO A 177 29.63 31.74 -13.32
CA PRO A 177 30.46 32.94 -13.49
C PRO A 177 31.95 32.59 -13.45
N LEU A 178 32.73 33.05 -14.42
CA LEU A 178 34.15 32.71 -14.60
C LEU A 178 35.07 33.89 -14.22
N ASN A 179 34.88 34.44 -13.02
CA ASN A 179 35.52 35.71 -12.62
C ASN A 179 36.91 35.54 -11.95
N THR A 180 37.34 34.30 -11.69
CA THR A 180 38.62 33.97 -11.05
C THR A 180 39.59 33.28 -12.02
N ILE A 181 40.90 33.41 -11.80
CA ILE A 181 41.94 32.82 -12.67
C ILE A 181 41.82 31.29 -12.72
N GLU A 182 41.43 30.65 -11.61
CA GLU A 182 41.18 29.21 -11.54
C GLU A 182 39.97 28.77 -12.39
N SER A 183 39.03 29.68 -12.69
CA SER A 183 37.85 29.38 -13.51
C SER A 183 38.16 29.25 -15.01
N GLN A 184 39.38 29.58 -15.46
CA GLN A 184 39.76 29.53 -16.88
C GLN A 184 40.01 28.10 -17.40
N SER A 185 40.15 27.10 -16.51
CA SER A 185 40.47 25.71 -16.87
C SER A 185 39.30 24.73 -16.68
N ILE A 186 38.06 25.24 -16.56
CA ILE A 186 36.88 24.41 -16.29
C ILE A 186 36.53 23.54 -17.51
N ASP A 187 36.58 22.22 -17.32
CA ASP A 187 36.04 21.27 -18.30
C ASP A 187 34.53 21.07 -18.08
N TYR A 188 33.73 21.79 -18.87
CA TYR A 188 32.28 21.70 -18.84
C TYR A 188 31.75 20.28 -19.11
N ARG A 189 32.50 19.41 -19.78
CA ARG A 189 32.08 18.03 -20.08
C ARG A 189 32.13 17.16 -18.83
N LEU A 190 33.11 17.41 -17.95
CA LEU A 190 33.16 16.78 -16.63
C LEU A 190 31.99 17.25 -15.77
N ILE A 191 31.66 18.55 -15.81
CA ILE A 191 30.48 19.08 -15.11
C ILE A 191 29.20 18.37 -15.60
N ILE A 192 28.96 18.33 -16.91
CA ILE A 192 27.78 17.67 -17.49
C ILE A 192 27.74 16.19 -17.07
N LYS A 193 28.87 15.49 -17.19
CA LYS A 193 28.97 14.07 -16.82
C LYS A 193 28.67 13.83 -15.35
N ASP A 194 29.26 14.64 -14.47
CA ASP A 194 29.14 14.48 -13.03
C ASP A 194 27.74 14.83 -12.52
N VAL A 195 27.13 15.90 -13.04
CA VAL A 195 25.74 16.26 -12.74
C VAL A 195 24.79 15.18 -13.24
N TRP A 196 24.93 14.74 -14.49
CA TRP A 196 24.09 13.71 -15.07
C TRP A 196 24.18 12.40 -14.28
N SER A 197 25.40 11.94 -14.00
CA SER A 197 25.65 10.71 -13.22
C SER A 197 25.08 10.83 -11.81
N TYR A 198 25.28 11.97 -11.15
CA TYR A 198 24.77 12.20 -9.81
C TYR A 198 23.24 12.14 -9.76
N ILE A 199 22.56 12.87 -10.64
CA ILE A 199 21.09 12.99 -10.62
C ILE A 199 20.41 11.69 -11.03
N GLU A 200 21.00 10.91 -11.94
CA GLU A 200 20.43 9.63 -12.37
C GLU A 200 20.57 8.53 -11.30
N GLN A 201 21.60 8.64 -10.45
CA GLN A 201 21.87 7.75 -9.32
C GLN A 201 21.15 8.16 -8.02
N THR A 202 20.65 9.41 -7.93
CA THR A 202 20.05 9.97 -6.71
C THR A 202 18.60 10.37 -6.90
N ASN A 203 17.90 10.57 -5.78
CA ASN A 203 16.44 10.69 -5.77
C ASN A 203 15.98 11.90 -5.00
N PHE A 204 15.01 12.56 -5.60
CA PHE A 204 14.56 13.83 -5.11
C PHE A 204 13.06 13.79 -4.95
N LYS A 205 12.62 13.87 -3.69
CA LYS A 205 11.20 14.04 -3.38
C LYS A 205 10.67 15.37 -3.92
N THR A 206 11.54 16.37 -4.00
CA THR A 206 11.19 17.73 -4.40
C THR A 206 12.23 18.33 -5.35
N VAL A 207 11.80 19.21 -6.25
CA VAL A 207 12.69 19.88 -7.22
C VAL A 207 13.66 20.83 -6.52
N GLU A 208 13.28 21.37 -5.37
CA GLU A 208 14.11 22.19 -4.49
C GLU A 208 15.31 21.39 -3.98
N SER A 209 15.08 20.15 -3.53
CA SER A 209 16.15 19.27 -3.06
C SER A 209 17.13 18.93 -4.19
N LEU A 210 16.61 18.69 -5.39
CA LEU A 210 17.40 18.42 -6.59
C LEU A 210 18.30 19.61 -6.95
N VAL A 211 17.73 20.81 -6.99
CA VAL A 211 18.46 22.04 -7.31
C VAL A 211 19.52 22.36 -6.24
N GLU A 212 19.20 22.17 -4.96
CA GLU A 212 20.15 22.41 -3.85
C GLU A 212 21.34 21.44 -3.91
N ARG A 213 21.07 20.13 -4.05
CA ARG A 213 22.13 19.10 -4.08
C ARG A 213 22.98 19.17 -5.32
N THR A 214 22.38 19.51 -6.47
CA THR A 214 23.15 19.77 -7.70
C THR A 214 24.10 20.96 -7.50
N SER A 215 23.63 22.04 -6.87
CA SER A 215 24.47 23.20 -6.56
C SER A 215 25.61 22.86 -5.60
N GLN A 216 25.32 22.03 -4.59
CA GLN A 216 26.32 21.53 -3.65
C GLN A 216 27.40 20.68 -4.35
N LEU A 217 27.00 19.75 -5.22
CA LEU A 217 27.91 18.93 -6.02
C LEU A 217 28.86 19.80 -6.86
N LEU A 218 28.31 20.78 -7.57
CA LEU A 218 29.07 21.67 -8.45
C LEU A 218 30.14 22.45 -7.68
N ILE A 219 29.76 23.06 -6.55
CA ILE A 219 30.67 23.84 -5.71
C ILE A 219 31.74 22.94 -5.08
N GLN A 220 31.37 21.80 -4.50
CA GLN A 220 32.31 20.95 -3.77
C GLN A 220 33.24 20.15 -4.68
N LYS A 221 32.72 19.56 -5.78
CA LYS A 221 33.49 18.67 -6.66
C LYS A 221 34.33 19.44 -7.68
N HIS A 222 33.75 20.47 -8.29
CA HIS A 222 34.43 21.28 -9.31
C HIS A 222 35.06 22.56 -8.74
N LYS A 223 35.02 22.76 -7.41
CA LYS A 223 35.60 23.90 -6.69
C LYS A 223 35.12 25.25 -7.24
N LEU A 224 33.85 25.34 -7.57
CA LEU A 224 33.26 26.55 -8.13
C LEU A 224 32.90 27.53 -7.01
N ASP A 225 33.17 28.82 -7.22
CA ASP A 225 32.88 29.86 -6.22
C ASP A 225 31.39 30.13 -6.07
N THR A 226 30.67 30.18 -7.20
CA THR A 226 29.25 30.48 -7.28
C THR A 226 28.64 29.78 -8.49
N VAL A 227 27.44 29.24 -8.32
CA VAL A 227 26.68 28.60 -9.39
C VAL A 227 25.21 29.00 -9.31
N THR A 228 24.58 29.05 -10.47
CA THR A 228 23.12 29.10 -10.56
C THR A 228 22.63 27.84 -11.24
N VAL A 229 21.71 27.14 -10.60
CA VAL A 229 21.11 25.92 -11.13
C VAL A 229 19.61 26.15 -11.23
N LYS A 230 19.05 25.82 -12.39
CA LYS A 230 17.60 25.79 -12.63
C LYS A 230 17.24 24.39 -13.10
N VAL A 231 16.20 23.84 -12.52
CA VAL A 231 15.61 22.57 -12.97
C VAL A 231 14.18 22.87 -13.41
N ILE A 232 13.82 22.36 -14.58
CA ILE A 232 12.44 22.33 -15.05
C ILE A 232 12.02 20.87 -15.16
N LYS A 233 10.90 20.56 -14.52
CA LYS A 233 10.19 19.31 -14.73
C LYS A 233 9.23 19.48 -15.89
N LEU A 234 9.49 18.75 -16.98
CA LEU A 234 8.66 18.79 -18.18
C LEU A 234 7.29 18.17 -17.89
N ASN A 235 6.21 18.75 -18.42
CA ASN A 235 4.84 18.24 -18.30
C ASN A 235 4.30 18.07 -16.86
N ALA A 236 4.82 18.83 -15.88
CA ALA A 236 4.40 18.70 -14.48
C ALA A 236 2.93 19.07 -14.21
N ILE A 237 2.35 19.96 -15.04
CA ILE A 237 0.96 20.38 -15.01
C ILE A 237 0.44 20.39 -16.45
N THR A 238 -0.79 19.90 -16.66
CA THR A 238 -1.49 20.00 -17.95
C THR A 238 -1.47 21.44 -18.45
N ASP A 239 -1.21 21.64 -19.74
CA ASP A 239 -1.12 22.94 -20.42
C ASP A 239 0.11 23.82 -20.07
N THR A 240 1.21 23.22 -19.60
CA THR A 240 2.51 23.91 -19.44
C THR A 240 3.66 23.13 -20.07
N ASP A 241 4.65 23.84 -20.64
CA ASP A 241 5.90 23.20 -21.13
C ASP A 241 6.74 22.60 -19.98
N GLY A 242 6.49 23.05 -18.74
CA GLY A 242 7.10 22.53 -17.52
C GLY A 242 7.07 23.53 -16.37
N VAL A 243 7.26 23.03 -15.15
CA VAL A 243 7.37 23.85 -13.93
C VAL A 243 8.76 23.62 -13.33
N GLY A 244 9.41 24.69 -12.88
CA GLY A 244 10.79 24.60 -12.42
C GLY A 244 11.13 25.55 -11.29
N VAL A 245 12.21 25.22 -10.59
CA VAL A 245 12.79 26.06 -9.53
C VAL A 245 14.25 26.34 -9.87
N SER A 246 14.79 27.42 -9.32
CA SER A 246 16.19 27.79 -9.49
C SER A 246 16.77 28.36 -8.21
N CYS A 247 18.05 28.12 -7.97
CA CYS A 247 18.77 28.74 -6.87
C CYS A 247 20.14 29.27 -7.31
N VAL A 248 20.63 30.26 -6.57
CA VAL A 248 22.01 30.76 -6.64
C VAL A 248 22.70 30.35 -5.33
N ARG A 249 23.85 29.69 -5.43
CA ARG A 249 24.63 29.26 -4.26
C ARG A 249 26.09 29.64 -4.43
N ASN A 250 26.75 29.92 -3.32
CA ASN A 250 28.17 30.21 -3.23
C ASN A 250 28.88 29.25 -2.27
N ALA A 251 30.22 29.23 -2.30
CA ALA A 251 31.02 28.32 -1.48
C ALA A 251 30.74 28.37 0.04
N LYS A 252 30.30 29.52 0.58
CA LYS A 252 29.98 29.68 2.01
C LYS A 252 28.69 28.98 2.40
N ASP A 253 27.74 28.84 1.47
CA ASP A 253 26.44 28.20 1.73
C ASP A 253 26.57 26.72 2.09
N PHE A 254 27.70 26.09 1.72
CA PHE A 254 27.99 24.68 1.97
C PHE A 254 29.19 24.46 2.90
N SER A 255 29.67 25.50 3.58
CA SER A 255 30.79 25.37 4.52
C SER A 255 30.42 24.48 5.71
N GLY A 256 31.24 23.46 6.00
CA GLY A 256 31.00 22.50 7.09
C GLY A 256 30.07 21.33 6.76
N MET A 257 29.50 21.25 5.55
CA MET A 257 28.75 20.07 5.10
C MET A 257 29.69 19.01 4.51
N SER A 258 29.35 17.73 4.70
CA SER A 258 30.10 16.63 4.08
C SER A 258 30.02 16.67 2.54
N PRO A 259 31.05 16.18 1.83
CA PRO A 259 31.02 16.10 0.37
C PRO A 259 29.91 15.18 -0.13
N VAL A 260 29.10 15.66 -1.06
CA VAL A 260 28.00 14.87 -1.68
C VAL A 260 28.53 13.56 -2.30
N VAL A 261 29.72 13.59 -2.90
CA VAL A 261 30.35 12.43 -3.55
C VAL A 261 30.86 11.39 -2.54
N ALA A 262 31.14 11.79 -1.30
CA ALA A 262 31.55 10.84 -0.26
C ALA A 262 30.38 9.94 0.18
N GLN A 263 29.14 10.46 0.13
CA GLN A 263 27.93 9.70 0.41
C GLN A 263 27.67 8.62 -0.65
N LEU A 264 27.95 8.92 -1.93
CA LEU A 264 27.83 7.94 -3.01
C LEU A 264 28.90 6.85 -2.97
N LYS A 265 30.14 7.13 -2.55
CA LYS A 265 31.19 6.10 -2.47
C LYS A 265 30.94 5.07 -1.35
N GLU A 266 30.33 5.47 -0.24
CA GLU A 266 29.85 4.53 0.78
C GLU A 266 28.72 3.63 0.24
N GLU A 267 27.92 4.14 -0.71
CA GLU A 267 26.84 3.41 -1.39
C GLU A 267 27.33 2.54 -2.57
N GLU A 268 28.31 3.00 -3.36
CA GLU A 268 28.90 2.32 -4.54
C GLU A 268 29.82 1.16 -4.16
N THR A 269 30.54 1.24 -3.02
CA THR A 269 31.41 0.14 -2.57
C THR A 269 30.61 -1.13 -2.24
N LEU A 270 29.29 -1.01 -2.03
CA LEU A 270 28.36 -2.13 -1.86
C LEU A 270 27.79 -2.67 -3.19
N GLN A 271 27.78 -1.87 -4.26
CA GLN A 271 27.12 -2.22 -5.54
C GLN A 271 28.05 -2.88 -6.57
N ALA A 272 29.38 -2.69 -6.45
CA ALA A 272 30.36 -3.10 -7.47
C ALA A 272 30.47 -4.61 -7.75
N HIS A 273 29.72 -5.48 -7.04
CA HIS A 273 29.71 -6.93 -7.28
C HIS A 273 28.53 -7.44 -8.12
N SER A 274 27.60 -6.60 -8.61
CA SER A 274 26.29 -7.10 -9.11
C SER A 274 25.85 -6.69 -10.53
N ASN A 275 26.58 -5.83 -11.25
CA ASN A 275 26.02 -5.14 -12.44
C ASN A 275 26.29 -5.75 -13.83
N TYR A 276 26.39 -7.08 -13.99
CA TYR A 276 26.61 -7.66 -15.33
C TYR A 276 25.41 -8.32 -16.04
N GLU A 277 24.20 -8.41 -15.48
CA GLU A 277 23.15 -9.26 -16.12
C GLU A 277 21.72 -8.70 -16.31
N THR A 278 21.37 -7.49 -15.89
CA THR A 278 19.94 -7.04 -15.94
C THR A 278 19.67 -5.94 -16.98
N ALA A 279 19.65 -6.31 -18.27
CA ALA A 279 19.28 -5.41 -19.37
C ALA A 279 17.87 -5.63 -19.96
N ASN A 280 17.09 -6.62 -19.51
CA ASN A 280 15.90 -7.08 -20.27
C ASN A 280 14.54 -7.08 -19.56
N ASN A 281 14.38 -6.51 -18.36
CA ASN A 281 13.05 -6.36 -17.76
C ASN A 281 12.73 -4.88 -17.52
N ALA A 282 11.57 -4.44 -18.02
CA ALA A 282 10.98 -3.15 -17.73
C ALA A 282 10.51 -3.11 -16.26
N THR A 283 11.45 -3.06 -15.32
CA THR A 283 11.17 -3.14 -13.88
C THR A 283 11.16 -1.77 -13.21
N PHE A 284 10.15 -1.62 -12.36
CA PHE A 284 9.97 -0.65 -11.28
C PHE A 284 11.31 -0.10 -10.72
N ASN A 285 11.72 1.07 -11.20
CA ASN A 285 13.01 1.68 -10.85
C ASN A 285 12.88 2.43 -9.52
N LEU A 286 12.64 1.72 -8.41
CA LEU A 286 12.76 2.37 -7.11
C LEU A 286 14.17 2.88 -6.91
N PRO A 287 14.37 3.98 -6.21
CA PRO A 287 15.72 4.49 -6.16
C PRO A 287 16.18 4.67 -4.71
N VAL A 288 17.47 4.42 -4.51
CA VAL A 288 18.05 4.02 -3.23
C VAL A 288 18.27 5.23 -2.31
N SER A 289 17.89 5.05 -1.05
CA SER A 289 18.68 5.54 0.08
C SER A 289 18.70 4.40 1.09
N VAL A 290 19.72 3.54 1.05
CA VAL A 290 19.94 2.56 2.12
C VAL A 290 20.43 3.37 3.30
N VAL A 291 19.51 3.85 4.15
CA VAL A 291 19.91 4.31 5.47
C VAL A 291 20.37 3.05 6.19
N LYS A 292 21.69 2.82 6.25
CA LYS A 292 22.27 1.82 7.16
C LYS A 292 21.85 2.22 8.57
N ARG A 293 20.85 1.53 9.10
CA ARG A 293 20.44 1.67 10.50
C ARG A 293 21.14 0.57 11.29
N GLU A 294 21.89 0.96 12.31
CA GLU A 294 22.73 0.05 13.10
C GLU A 294 21.93 -0.78 14.12
N ASN A 295 20.66 -0.44 14.37
CA ASN A 295 19.84 -1.09 15.38
C ASN A 295 18.45 -1.45 14.82
N TYR A 296 18.19 -2.75 14.71
CA TYR A 296 16.90 -3.32 14.30
C TYR A 296 16.12 -3.94 15.46
N ASN A 297 16.55 -3.75 16.71
CA ASN A 297 15.83 -4.30 17.86
C ASN A 297 14.40 -3.74 17.91
N ASP A 298 13.43 -4.61 18.14
CA ASP A 298 11.99 -4.27 18.21
C ASP A 298 11.45 -3.61 16.92
N SER A 299 12.03 -3.94 15.76
CA SER A 299 11.49 -3.53 14.46
C SER A 299 10.16 -4.23 14.17
N ILE A 300 9.36 -3.66 13.28
CA ILE A 300 8.08 -4.27 12.84
C ILE A 300 8.16 -4.60 11.35
N ALA A 301 7.99 -5.87 11.01
CA ALA A 301 7.81 -6.33 9.65
C ALA A 301 6.35 -6.70 9.39
N TYR A 302 5.83 -6.30 8.23
CA TYR A 302 4.57 -6.80 7.69
C TYR A 302 4.90 -7.83 6.62
N VAL A 303 4.60 -9.10 6.90
CA VAL A 303 4.95 -10.22 6.02
C VAL A 303 3.66 -10.80 5.44
N ALA A 304 3.56 -10.83 4.11
CA ALA A 304 2.50 -11.53 3.41
C ALA A 304 2.79 -13.02 3.39
N PHE A 305 1.74 -13.81 3.59
CA PHE A 305 1.78 -15.24 3.37
C PHE A 305 0.78 -15.65 2.29
N GLY A 306 1.13 -16.66 1.50
CA GLY A 306 0.28 -17.21 0.44
C GLY A 306 0.49 -18.72 0.26
N SER A 307 -0.59 -19.50 0.17
CA SER A 307 -0.52 -20.95 -0.08
C SER A 307 -1.65 -21.41 -1.00
N ASN A 308 -1.33 -22.23 -2.02
CA ASN A 308 -2.35 -22.82 -2.90
C ASN A 308 -2.20 -24.33 -3.13
N MET A 309 -1.24 -24.98 -2.49
CA MET A 309 -1.12 -26.45 -2.56
C MET A 309 -1.91 -27.12 -1.42
N SER A 310 -2.00 -28.45 -1.44
CA SER A 310 -2.64 -29.23 -0.37
C SER A 310 -2.21 -28.81 1.03
N TYR A 311 -3.12 -28.91 2.01
CA TYR A 311 -2.91 -28.49 3.40
C TYR A 311 -2.59 -26.98 3.54
N LYS A 312 -3.39 -26.13 2.88
CA LYS A 312 -3.12 -24.68 2.73
C LYS A 312 -2.97 -24.00 4.10
N LEU A 313 -3.91 -24.27 5.01
CA LEU A 313 -3.92 -23.67 6.34
C LEU A 313 -2.77 -24.21 7.20
N GLU A 314 -2.53 -25.52 7.17
CA GLU A 314 -1.47 -26.15 7.95
C GLU A 314 -0.09 -25.62 7.53
N ASN A 315 0.16 -25.48 6.23
CA ASN A 315 1.40 -24.89 5.72
C ASN A 315 1.58 -23.46 6.23
N ILE A 316 0.51 -22.65 6.21
CA ILE A 316 0.55 -21.28 6.75
C ILE A 316 0.87 -21.29 8.24
N VAL A 317 0.14 -22.08 9.04
CA VAL A 317 0.33 -22.16 10.50
C VAL A 317 1.77 -22.55 10.84
N VAL A 318 2.30 -23.61 10.24
CA VAL A 318 3.69 -24.04 10.44
C VAL A 318 4.67 -22.92 10.06
N GLY A 319 4.46 -22.26 8.92
CA GLY A 319 5.30 -21.14 8.51
C GLY A 319 5.29 -19.98 9.52
N LEU A 320 4.14 -19.67 10.12
CA LEU A 320 4.02 -18.63 11.15
C LEU A 320 4.66 -19.04 12.48
N GLU A 321 4.55 -20.30 12.86
CA GLU A 321 5.19 -20.84 14.06
C GLU A 321 6.72 -20.82 13.94
N GLU A 322 7.25 -21.22 12.78
CA GLU A 322 8.70 -21.16 12.51
C GLU A 322 9.23 -19.72 12.46
N LEU A 323 8.44 -18.76 11.95
CA LEU A 323 8.78 -17.34 12.05
C LEU A 323 8.84 -16.87 13.50
N ALA A 324 7.92 -17.33 14.35
CA ALA A 324 7.85 -16.94 15.76
C ALA A 324 8.86 -17.69 16.65
N ASN A 325 9.41 -18.82 16.21
CA ASN A 325 10.35 -19.65 16.95
C ASN A 325 11.80 -19.12 16.95
N VAL A 326 12.04 -17.98 16.30
CA VAL A 326 13.36 -17.33 16.26
C VAL A 326 13.47 -16.31 17.40
N ASP A 327 14.58 -16.34 18.13
CA ASP A 327 14.84 -15.38 19.22
C ASP A 327 14.71 -13.93 18.73
N GLY A 328 13.88 -13.15 19.44
CA GLY A 328 13.58 -11.76 19.08
C GLY A 328 12.40 -11.59 18.13
N ASN A 329 11.82 -12.67 17.60
CA ASN A 329 10.59 -12.61 16.82
C ASN A 329 9.36 -12.77 17.72
N VAL A 330 8.37 -11.91 17.56
CA VAL A 330 7.08 -12.01 18.24
C VAL A 330 5.97 -11.70 17.24
N LEU A 331 5.06 -12.66 17.03
CA LEU A 331 3.87 -12.44 16.23
C LEU A 331 2.89 -11.55 17.01
N LEU A 332 2.75 -10.29 16.58
CA LEU A 332 1.93 -9.29 17.26
C LEU A 332 0.47 -9.32 16.82
N ASP A 333 0.22 -9.52 15.52
CA ASP A 333 -1.13 -9.57 14.96
C ASP A 333 -1.15 -10.37 13.63
N CYS A 334 -2.33 -10.81 13.22
CA CYS A 334 -2.57 -11.47 11.92
C CYS A 334 -3.87 -10.95 11.30
N SER A 335 -3.88 -10.75 9.99
CA SER A 335 -5.11 -10.41 9.28
C SER A 335 -6.10 -11.58 9.31
N SER A 336 -7.30 -11.33 8.80
CA SER A 336 -8.20 -12.39 8.37
C SER A 336 -7.57 -13.21 7.24
N MET A 337 -8.13 -14.39 7.01
CA MET A 337 -7.74 -15.22 5.87
C MET A 337 -8.55 -14.81 4.65
N PHE A 338 -7.90 -14.72 3.49
CA PHE A 338 -8.53 -14.37 2.23
C PHE A 338 -8.27 -15.44 1.18
N GLU A 339 -9.30 -15.78 0.42
CA GLU A 339 -9.20 -16.63 -0.76
C GLU A 339 -9.18 -15.78 -2.03
N SER A 340 -8.28 -16.08 -2.96
CA SER A 340 -8.21 -15.41 -4.26
C SER A 340 -7.87 -16.36 -5.39
N GLU A 341 -8.30 -16.01 -6.60
CA GLU A 341 -7.84 -16.66 -7.82
C GLU A 341 -6.34 -16.38 -8.07
N PRO A 342 -5.64 -17.28 -8.78
CA PRO A 342 -4.26 -17.02 -9.22
C PRO A 342 -4.18 -15.80 -10.15
N MET A 343 -3.34 -14.82 -9.84
CA MET A 343 -3.25 -13.57 -10.61
C MET A 343 -2.57 -13.70 -11.99
N TYR A 344 -1.68 -14.68 -12.19
CA TYR A 344 -0.87 -14.79 -13.41
C TYR A 344 -1.05 -16.11 -14.17
N PHE A 345 -1.33 -17.19 -13.47
CA PHE A 345 -1.44 -18.54 -14.03
C PHE A 345 -2.71 -19.20 -13.49
N GLU A 346 -3.78 -19.09 -14.27
CA GLU A 346 -5.14 -19.48 -13.86
C GLU A 346 -5.34 -21.00 -13.70
N ASP A 347 -4.50 -21.83 -14.35
CA ASP A 347 -4.54 -23.30 -14.24
C ASP A 347 -3.85 -23.79 -12.94
N GLN A 348 -4.35 -23.31 -11.79
CA GLN A 348 -3.89 -23.66 -10.44
C GLN A 348 -5.04 -23.53 -9.43
N ASP A 349 -4.88 -24.20 -8.28
CA ASP A 349 -5.80 -24.04 -7.15
C ASP A 349 -5.80 -22.60 -6.60
N LEU A 350 -6.92 -22.23 -5.96
CA LEU A 350 -7.11 -20.95 -5.26
C LEU A 350 -6.09 -20.74 -4.13
N PHE A 351 -5.70 -19.49 -3.92
CA PHE A 351 -4.74 -19.11 -2.86
C PHE A 351 -5.44 -18.73 -1.56
N TYR A 352 -4.90 -19.19 -0.43
CA TYR A 352 -5.12 -18.60 0.88
C TYR A 352 -4.04 -17.57 1.15
N ASN A 353 -4.44 -16.33 1.42
CA ASN A 353 -3.56 -15.18 1.61
C ASN A 353 -3.86 -14.43 2.92
N GLY A 354 -2.85 -13.76 3.44
CA GLY A 354 -2.99 -12.82 4.54
C GLY A 354 -1.68 -12.11 4.87
N ILE A 355 -1.73 -11.26 5.91
CA ILE A 355 -0.58 -10.53 6.43
C ILE A 355 -0.41 -10.84 7.92
N ILE A 356 0.84 -11.02 8.35
CA ILE A 356 1.20 -10.94 9.75
C ILE A 356 1.92 -9.63 10.07
N LYS A 357 1.73 -9.17 11.31
CA LYS A 357 2.54 -8.13 11.93
C LYS A 357 3.53 -8.80 12.88
N LEU A 358 4.80 -8.78 12.51
CA LEU A 358 5.88 -9.43 13.22
C LEU A 358 6.77 -8.37 13.87
N GLN A 359 6.97 -8.44 15.18
CA GLN A 359 8.11 -7.78 15.81
C GLN A 359 9.35 -8.66 15.58
N THR A 360 10.48 -8.07 15.21
CA THR A 360 11.71 -8.81 14.94
C THR A 360 12.94 -7.97 15.27
N ASN A 361 14.02 -8.66 15.67
CA ASN A 361 15.35 -8.07 15.81
C ASN A 361 16.23 -8.30 14.56
N LEU A 362 15.73 -9.04 13.58
CA LEU A 362 16.47 -9.38 12.37
C LEU A 362 16.47 -8.21 11.38
N PRO A 363 17.63 -7.81 10.82
CA PRO A 363 17.66 -6.92 9.68
C PRO A 363 16.84 -7.48 8.50
N PRO A 364 16.31 -6.63 7.59
CA PRO A 364 15.45 -7.07 6.49
C PRO A 364 16.01 -8.21 5.64
N HIS A 365 17.31 -8.21 5.33
CA HIS A 365 17.97 -9.29 4.58
C HIS A 365 18.05 -10.60 5.36
N GLU A 366 18.25 -10.55 6.68
CA GLU A 366 18.26 -11.75 7.52
C GLU A 366 16.84 -12.31 7.71
N LEU A 367 15.83 -11.43 7.80
CA LEU A 367 14.42 -11.84 7.78
C LEU A 367 14.06 -12.49 6.44
N LEU A 368 14.54 -11.97 5.31
CA LEU A 368 14.33 -12.59 4.00
C LEU A 368 14.96 -13.99 3.94
N LYS A 369 16.20 -14.16 4.44
CA LYS A 369 16.85 -15.47 4.52
C LYS A 369 16.04 -16.45 5.37
N LEU A 370 15.50 -16.00 6.50
CA LEU A 370 14.61 -16.82 7.33
C LEU A 370 13.34 -17.22 6.56
N CYS A 371 12.68 -16.29 5.87
CA CYS A 371 11.52 -16.59 5.04
C CYS A 371 11.84 -17.65 3.98
N LYS A 372 12.98 -17.52 3.28
CA LYS A 372 13.42 -18.51 2.28
C LYS A 372 13.79 -19.85 2.90
N LYS A 373 14.40 -19.87 4.09
CA LYS A 373 14.66 -21.11 4.84
C LYS A 373 13.35 -21.84 5.15
N ILE A 374 12.34 -21.13 5.63
CA ILE A 374 11.02 -21.71 5.94
C ILE A 374 10.38 -22.28 4.67
N GLU A 375 10.40 -21.52 3.58
CA GLU A 375 9.85 -21.96 2.29
C GLU A 375 10.54 -23.23 1.77
N TYR A 376 11.86 -23.23 1.64
CA TYR A 376 12.60 -24.26 0.91
C TYR A 376 13.09 -25.42 1.77
N GLU A 377 13.51 -25.17 3.00
CA GLU A 377 14.09 -26.22 3.87
C GLU A 377 13.04 -26.88 4.76
N ILE A 378 12.06 -26.12 5.27
CA ILE A 378 11.06 -26.64 6.21
C ILE A 378 9.82 -27.14 5.46
N LEU A 379 9.20 -26.26 4.67
CA LEU A 379 7.96 -26.55 3.93
C LEU A 379 8.20 -27.06 2.51
N GLN A 380 9.47 -27.32 2.17
CA GLN A 380 9.89 -28.06 0.97
C GLN A 380 9.27 -27.50 -0.33
N ARG A 381 9.19 -26.18 -0.46
CA ARG A 381 8.68 -25.50 -1.65
C ARG A 381 9.52 -25.87 -2.87
N VAL A 382 8.85 -26.29 -3.95
CA VAL A 382 9.50 -26.59 -5.23
C VAL A 382 9.14 -25.54 -6.26
N LYS A 383 10.11 -24.67 -6.63
CA LYS A 383 9.92 -23.66 -7.66
C LYS A 383 10.10 -24.25 -9.05
N LYS A 384 9.01 -24.71 -9.67
CA LYS A 384 9.04 -25.23 -11.06
C LYS A 384 9.19 -24.11 -12.10
N PHE A 385 8.49 -22.99 -11.90
CA PHE A 385 8.52 -21.78 -12.72
C PHE A 385 8.06 -20.57 -11.89
N ASP A 386 8.25 -19.35 -12.40
CA ASP A 386 7.84 -18.13 -11.70
C ASP A 386 6.32 -18.05 -11.53
N ASN A 387 5.85 -17.64 -10.34
CA ASN A 387 4.43 -17.59 -9.96
C ASN A 387 3.68 -18.95 -10.07
N GLY A 388 4.39 -20.08 -10.04
CA GLY A 388 3.78 -21.41 -9.97
C GLY A 388 3.07 -21.72 -8.64
N PRO A 389 2.50 -22.94 -8.52
CA PRO A 389 1.94 -23.44 -7.27
C PRO A 389 2.99 -23.51 -6.16
N ARG A 390 2.60 -23.25 -4.92
CA ARG A 390 3.51 -23.21 -3.77
C ARG A 390 2.86 -23.71 -2.49
N THR A 391 3.63 -24.43 -1.67
CA THR A 391 3.25 -24.85 -0.31
C THR A 391 3.10 -23.63 0.59
N ILE A 392 4.03 -22.67 0.51
CA ILE A 392 3.91 -21.34 1.09
C ILE A 392 4.77 -20.32 0.31
N ASP A 393 4.40 -19.06 0.37
CA ASP A 393 5.20 -17.88 -0.01
C ASP A 393 5.23 -16.94 1.19
N LEU A 394 6.40 -16.39 1.53
CA LEU A 394 6.57 -15.39 2.58
C LEU A 394 7.28 -14.16 2.02
N ASP A 395 6.53 -13.08 1.81
CA ASP A 395 7.04 -11.83 1.22
C ASP A 395 7.03 -10.70 2.24
N ILE A 396 8.17 -10.02 2.43
CA ILE A 396 8.25 -8.82 3.26
C ILE A 396 7.57 -7.66 2.50
N VAL A 397 6.41 -7.21 2.95
CA VAL A 397 5.60 -6.17 2.30
C VAL A 397 6.06 -4.78 2.73
N MET A 398 6.22 -4.58 4.04
CA MET A 398 6.67 -3.31 4.63
C MET A 398 7.53 -3.61 5.85
N TYR A 399 8.39 -2.66 6.19
CA TYR A 399 9.27 -2.77 7.35
C TYR A 399 9.38 -1.41 8.05
N LEU A 400 9.22 -1.39 9.36
CA LEU A 400 9.39 -0.25 10.25
C LEU A 400 10.57 -0.52 11.16
N ASP A 401 11.42 0.47 11.39
CA ASP A 401 12.47 0.35 12.38
C ASP A 401 11.95 0.51 13.82
N ASN A 402 12.88 0.51 14.77
CA ASN A 402 12.63 0.70 16.20
C ASN A 402 12.04 2.08 16.58
N LYS A 403 12.03 3.04 15.65
CA LYS A 403 11.39 4.36 15.80
C LYS A 403 10.02 4.41 15.11
N ASN A 404 9.52 3.29 14.62
CA ASN A 404 8.32 3.18 13.78
C ASN A 404 8.43 3.99 12.47
N GLU A 405 9.63 4.23 11.96
CA GLU A 405 9.85 4.86 10.67
C GLU A 405 9.93 3.82 9.57
N ASN A 406 9.25 4.09 8.44
CA ASN A 406 9.33 3.23 7.27
C ASN A 406 10.77 3.07 6.76
N VAL A 407 11.17 1.82 6.58
CA VAL A 407 12.41 1.43 5.93
C VAL A 407 12.13 1.26 4.44
N VAL A 408 12.93 1.93 3.61
CA VAL A 408 12.89 1.79 2.15
C VAL A 408 14.21 1.16 1.71
N LEU A 409 14.12 0.02 1.04
CA LEU A 409 15.27 -0.71 0.49
C LEU A 409 15.03 -1.00 -0.97
N ASN A 410 16.09 -0.85 -1.77
CA ASN A 410 16.12 -1.36 -3.13
C ASN A 410 17.49 -1.97 -3.38
N THR A 411 17.62 -3.26 -3.08
CA THR A 411 18.81 -4.06 -3.32
C THR A 411 18.47 -5.16 -4.34
N PRO A 412 19.46 -5.74 -5.06
CA PRO A 412 19.19 -6.78 -6.06
C PRO A 412 18.34 -7.94 -5.54
N ASP A 413 18.54 -8.32 -4.27
CA ASP A 413 17.86 -9.47 -3.65
C ASP A 413 16.58 -9.09 -2.87
N LEU A 414 16.39 -7.81 -2.53
CA LEU A 414 15.28 -7.37 -1.66
C LEU A 414 14.87 -5.92 -1.94
N ILE A 415 13.57 -5.72 -2.12
CA ILE A 415 12.92 -4.43 -2.32
C ILE A 415 11.84 -4.24 -1.24
N ILE A 416 11.91 -3.15 -0.48
CA ILE A 416 10.94 -2.76 0.55
C ILE A 416 10.57 -1.28 0.36
N PRO A 417 9.28 -0.91 0.41
CA PRO A 417 8.12 -1.79 0.45
C PRO A 417 8.02 -2.65 -0.82
N HIS A 418 7.31 -3.78 -0.74
CA HIS A 418 7.25 -4.74 -1.84
C HIS A 418 6.71 -4.07 -3.12
N PRO A 419 7.41 -4.16 -4.27
CA PRO A 419 7.18 -3.30 -5.43
C PRO A 419 5.77 -3.44 -6.02
N ARG A 420 5.15 -4.60 -5.87
CA ARG A 420 3.83 -4.93 -6.42
C ARG A 420 2.71 -4.90 -5.40
N MET A 421 2.96 -4.41 -4.17
CA MET A 421 1.93 -4.45 -3.12
C MET A 421 0.68 -3.68 -3.52
N LEU A 422 0.84 -2.51 -4.15
CA LEU A 422 -0.26 -1.62 -4.54
C LEU A 422 -1.11 -2.16 -5.71
N GLU A 423 -0.63 -3.18 -6.42
CA GLU A 423 -1.34 -3.83 -7.53
C GLU A 423 -2.19 -5.02 -7.06
N ARG A 424 -2.00 -5.48 -5.81
CA ARG A 424 -2.49 -6.78 -5.33
C ARG A 424 -3.55 -6.60 -4.27
N GLY A 425 -4.81 -6.82 -4.65
CA GLY A 425 -5.95 -6.81 -3.72
C GLY A 425 -5.76 -7.77 -2.54
N PHE A 426 -5.26 -8.99 -2.81
CA PHE A 426 -4.97 -10.02 -1.80
C PHE A 426 -3.79 -9.69 -0.87
N VAL A 427 -3.02 -8.62 -1.14
CA VAL A 427 -2.01 -8.07 -0.22
C VAL A 427 -2.57 -6.85 0.51
N MET A 428 -3.18 -5.91 -0.23
CA MET A 428 -3.67 -4.65 0.31
C MET A 428 -4.83 -4.84 1.28
N ALA A 429 -5.80 -5.70 0.97
CA ALA A 429 -6.95 -5.95 1.84
C ALA A 429 -6.52 -6.48 3.22
N PRO A 430 -5.74 -7.56 3.35
CA PRO A 430 -5.26 -8.01 4.66
C PRO A 430 -4.29 -7.03 5.33
N LEU A 431 -3.44 -6.31 4.56
CA LEU A 431 -2.53 -5.31 5.13
C LEU A 431 -3.30 -4.20 5.84
N CYS A 432 -4.36 -3.68 5.22
CA CYS A 432 -5.22 -2.64 5.79
C CYS A 432 -5.97 -3.07 7.06
N GLU A 433 -6.07 -4.38 7.36
CA GLU A 433 -6.64 -4.86 8.64
C GLU A 433 -5.65 -4.76 9.82
N VAL A 434 -4.33 -4.75 9.56
CA VAL A 434 -3.28 -4.83 10.59
C VAL A 434 -2.42 -3.57 10.74
N ILE A 435 -2.44 -2.67 9.74
CA ILE A 435 -1.74 -1.38 9.80
C ILE A 435 -2.61 -0.30 10.46
N PRO A 436 -2.00 0.76 11.02
CA PRO A 436 -2.73 1.97 11.38
C PRO A 436 -3.45 2.60 10.17
N SER A 437 -4.67 3.09 10.35
CA SER A 437 -5.48 3.68 9.26
C SER A 437 -4.86 4.92 8.61
N ASN A 438 -4.04 5.66 9.35
CA ASN A 438 -3.31 6.83 8.86
C ASN A 438 -1.94 6.49 8.24
N MET A 439 -1.58 5.21 8.14
CA MET A 439 -0.31 4.78 7.57
C MET A 439 -0.25 5.15 6.08
N LYS A 440 0.78 5.91 5.73
CA LYS A 440 1.05 6.29 4.35
C LYS A 440 2.05 5.34 3.73
N HIS A 441 1.86 5.03 2.46
CA HIS A 441 2.84 4.25 1.72
C HIS A 441 4.16 5.07 1.60
N PRO A 442 5.35 4.46 1.86
CA PRO A 442 6.61 5.18 1.98
C PRO A 442 7.02 5.98 0.74
N ILE A 443 6.60 5.51 -0.44
CA ILE A 443 6.99 6.09 -1.73
C ILE A 443 5.92 7.06 -2.24
N SER A 444 4.68 6.57 -2.41
CA SER A 444 3.56 7.39 -2.94
C SER A 444 3.10 8.46 -1.95
N THR A 445 3.33 8.28 -0.64
CA THR A 445 2.88 9.18 0.44
C THR A 445 1.37 9.40 0.55
N GLU A 446 0.60 8.58 -0.16
CA GLU A 446 -0.84 8.46 0.01
C GLU A 446 -1.16 7.45 1.13
N PRO A 447 -2.28 7.61 1.84
CA PRO A 447 -2.79 6.59 2.76
C PRO A 447 -2.93 5.23 2.07
N LEU A 448 -2.51 4.15 2.73
CA LEU A 448 -2.65 2.79 2.17
C LEU A 448 -4.11 2.38 1.97
N LEU A 449 -5.03 2.92 2.79
CA LEU A 449 -6.46 2.74 2.59
C LEU A 449 -6.94 3.33 1.26
N ASP A 450 -6.44 4.50 0.84
CA ASP A 450 -6.82 5.12 -0.43
C ASP A 450 -6.39 4.25 -1.63
N HIS A 451 -5.20 3.61 -1.54
CA HIS A 451 -4.74 2.62 -2.52
C HIS A 451 -5.68 1.40 -2.59
N LEU A 452 -6.15 0.90 -1.44
CA LEU A 452 -7.12 -0.19 -1.41
C LEU A 452 -8.47 0.21 -2.04
N GLU A 453 -8.94 1.43 -1.80
CA GLU A 453 -10.17 1.95 -2.42
C GLU A 453 -10.03 2.08 -3.95
N GLN A 454 -8.89 2.56 -4.45
CA GLN A 454 -8.60 2.61 -5.89
C GLN A 454 -8.64 1.20 -6.53
N LEU A 455 -8.16 0.17 -5.84
CA LEU A 455 -8.25 -1.22 -6.31
C LEU A 455 -9.69 -1.74 -6.35
N LYS A 456 -10.51 -1.37 -5.36
CA LYS A 456 -11.94 -1.75 -5.29
C LYS A 456 -12.76 -1.14 -6.41
N GLU A 457 -12.46 0.11 -6.79
CA GLU A 457 -13.12 0.82 -7.90
C GLU A 457 -12.70 0.30 -9.28
N SER A 458 -11.65 -0.53 -9.36
CA SER A 458 -11.20 -1.09 -10.63
C SER A 458 -12.27 -1.98 -11.28
N PRO A 459 -12.32 -2.09 -12.63
CA PRO A 459 -13.31 -2.91 -13.33
C PRO A 459 -13.27 -4.41 -12.96
N PHE A 460 -12.13 -4.87 -12.46
CA PHE A 460 -11.90 -6.24 -12.04
C PHE A 460 -12.26 -6.48 -10.57
N GLY A 461 -12.54 -5.41 -9.81
CA GLY A 461 -12.75 -5.46 -8.37
C GLY A 461 -11.54 -6.03 -7.64
N LEU A 462 -11.76 -6.48 -6.41
CA LEU A 462 -10.72 -7.11 -5.59
C LEU A 462 -10.49 -8.60 -5.89
N GLY A 463 -11.47 -9.28 -6.51
CA GLY A 463 -11.39 -10.72 -6.83
C GLY A 463 -11.04 -11.61 -5.62
N LEU A 464 -11.42 -11.19 -4.41
CA LEU A 464 -11.02 -11.86 -3.17
C LEU A 464 -12.21 -12.03 -2.22
N HIS A 465 -12.19 -13.12 -1.47
CA HIS A 465 -13.21 -13.47 -0.50
C HIS A 465 -12.59 -13.60 0.87
N LYS A 466 -13.24 -13.05 1.89
CA LYS A 466 -12.84 -13.32 3.26
C LYS A 466 -13.31 -14.72 3.62
N ILE A 467 -12.46 -15.53 4.23
CA ILE A 467 -12.81 -16.89 4.60
C ILE A 467 -12.56 -17.19 6.07
N LEU A 468 -13.40 -18.05 6.64
CA LEU A 468 -13.07 -18.79 7.85
C LEU A 468 -12.59 -20.18 7.40
N PRO A 469 -11.27 -20.46 7.48
CA PRO A 469 -10.73 -21.72 7.02
C PRO A 469 -11.06 -22.84 8.03
N LEU A 470 -11.47 -23.99 7.50
CA LEU A 470 -11.90 -25.17 8.25
C LEU A 470 -11.04 -26.38 7.88
N LYS A 471 -11.30 -27.49 8.56
CA LYS A 471 -10.67 -28.79 8.26
C LYS A 471 -10.86 -29.21 6.80
N ASN A 472 -9.94 -30.06 6.33
CA ASN A 472 -9.96 -30.68 5.00
C ASN A 472 -9.98 -29.65 3.85
N ASN A 473 -9.25 -28.54 3.98
CA ASN A 473 -9.22 -27.44 3.00
C ASN A 473 -10.61 -26.86 2.67
N SER A 474 -11.59 -27.01 3.56
CA SER A 474 -12.89 -26.35 3.40
C SER A 474 -12.88 -24.97 4.05
N SER A 475 -13.86 -24.13 3.71
CA SER A 475 -13.98 -22.80 4.28
C SER A 475 -15.42 -22.31 4.25
N ILE A 476 -15.71 -21.27 5.04
CA ILE A 476 -16.94 -20.47 4.90
C ILE A 476 -16.53 -19.13 4.32
N LYS A 477 -17.14 -18.73 3.20
CA LYS A 477 -16.89 -17.47 2.51
C LYS A 477 -17.82 -16.38 3.04
N PHE A 478 -17.27 -15.19 3.22
CA PHE A 478 -17.98 -14.00 3.67
C PHE A 478 -17.75 -12.83 2.71
N ASN A 479 -18.75 -11.96 2.63
CA ASN A 479 -18.66 -10.74 1.84
C ASN A 479 -17.66 -9.77 2.49
N LEU A 480 -16.93 -9.04 1.64
CA LEU A 480 -16.11 -7.93 2.12
C LEU A 480 -17.03 -6.78 2.57
N PRO A 481 -16.64 -6.03 3.62
CA PRO A 481 -17.41 -4.87 4.05
C PRO A 481 -17.58 -3.88 2.88
N ALA A 482 -18.81 -3.42 2.67
CA ALA A 482 -19.10 -2.37 1.70
C ALA A 482 -18.42 -1.07 2.12
N CYS A 483 -17.78 -0.37 1.19
CA CYS A 483 -17.15 0.91 1.50
C CYS A 483 -18.20 2.00 1.66
N SER A 484 -18.17 2.70 2.79
CA SER A 484 -18.91 3.94 2.96
C SER A 484 -18.19 5.05 2.18
N SER A 485 -18.33 5.09 0.86
CA SER A 485 -18.03 6.31 0.12
C SER A 485 -19.11 7.35 0.44
N SER A 486 -18.72 8.38 1.18
CA SER A 486 -19.51 9.58 1.47
C SER A 486 -19.65 10.50 0.25
N LYS A 487 -19.85 9.94 -0.94
CA LYS A 487 -20.19 10.71 -2.14
C LYS A 487 -21.62 10.35 -2.54
N SER A 488 -22.52 11.24 -2.13
CA SER A 488 -23.76 11.48 -2.83
C SER A 488 -23.50 11.50 -4.33
N ASP A 489 -24.32 10.75 -5.06
CA ASP A 489 -24.42 10.66 -6.52
C ASP A 489 -23.74 9.44 -7.19
N VAL A 490 -24.61 8.46 -7.41
CA VAL A 490 -24.79 7.69 -8.65
C VAL A 490 -23.92 6.43 -8.83
N THR A 491 -24.68 5.34 -8.96
CA THR A 491 -24.30 3.95 -9.29
C THR A 491 -23.66 3.17 -8.13
N ILE A 492 -24.52 2.52 -7.33
CA ILE A 492 -24.17 1.25 -6.69
C ILE A 492 -23.71 0.35 -7.85
N THR A 493 -22.41 0.27 -8.09
CA THR A 493 -21.82 -0.81 -8.87
C THR A 493 -22.22 -2.07 -8.14
N LYS A 494 -23.24 -2.75 -8.66
CA LYS A 494 -23.71 -4.05 -8.18
C LYS A 494 -22.46 -4.91 -7.96
N GLN A 495 -22.10 -5.17 -6.71
CA GLN A 495 -21.16 -6.26 -6.42
C GLN A 495 -21.87 -7.51 -6.92
N LYS A 496 -21.45 -7.98 -8.11
CA LYS A 496 -22.04 -9.12 -8.82
C LYS A 496 -21.94 -10.44 -8.05
N HIS A 497 -21.25 -10.44 -6.91
CA HIS A 497 -20.90 -11.60 -6.10
C HIS A 497 -21.09 -11.27 -4.62
N SER A 498 -22.32 -11.10 -4.17
CA SER A 498 -22.67 -11.16 -2.74
C SER A 498 -23.01 -12.61 -2.41
N PHE A 499 -22.22 -13.27 -1.56
CA PHE A 499 -22.62 -14.55 -1.00
C PHE A 499 -23.91 -14.40 -0.19
N PRO A 500 -24.79 -15.42 -0.22
CA PRO A 500 -25.95 -15.45 0.64
C PRO A 500 -25.53 -15.47 2.11
N MET A 501 -26.34 -14.86 2.97
CA MET A 501 -26.24 -15.05 4.41
C MET A 501 -26.29 -16.55 4.76
N CYS A 502 -25.39 -17.01 5.62
CA CYS A 502 -25.27 -18.44 5.93
C CYS A 502 -26.28 -18.86 7.02
N PRO A 503 -27.15 -19.86 6.78
CA PRO A 503 -28.02 -20.39 7.82
C PRO A 503 -27.26 -21.33 8.77
N MET A 504 -27.47 -21.14 10.06
CA MET A 504 -27.01 -22.03 11.13
C MET A 504 -28.21 -22.73 11.77
N TYR A 505 -28.38 -24.02 11.44
CA TYR A 505 -29.50 -24.86 11.88
C TYR A 505 -29.30 -25.36 13.31
N VAL A 506 -30.22 -24.99 14.20
CA VAL A 506 -30.17 -25.37 15.61
C VAL A 506 -30.67 -26.81 15.82
N VAL A 507 -29.83 -27.65 16.41
CA VAL A 507 -30.14 -29.01 16.83
C VAL A 507 -29.91 -29.13 18.33
N ASN A 508 -31.00 -29.09 19.10
CA ASN A 508 -30.92 -29.29 20.55
C ASN A 508 -30.94 -30.79 20.87
N VAL A 509 -29.95 -31.23 21.63
CA VAL A 509 -29.77 -32.61 22.11
C VAL A 509 -30.02 -32.62 23.62
N THR A 510 -31.18 -32.09 24.01
CA THR A 510 -31.65 -32.03 25.38
C THR A 510 -32.87 -32.94 25.55
N PRO A 511 -33.03 -33.61 26.70
CA PRO A 511 -34.28 -34.29 27.02
C PRO A 511 -35.34 -33.22 27.29
N ASP A 512 -36.07 -32.80 26.27
CA ASP A 512 -36.95 -31.64 26.40
C ASP A 512 -38.22 -31.98 27.19
N SER A 513 -38.41 -31.25 28.28
CA SER A 513 -39.72 -30.93 28.81
C SER A 513 -40.52 -30.14 27.76
N PHE A 514 -41.44 -30.78 27.02
CA PHE A 514 -42.73 -30.22 26.59
C PHE A 514 -43.67 -31.37 26.17
N SER A 515 -44.71 -31.60 27.00
CA SER A 515 -45.97 -32.30 26.72
C SER A 515 -45.90 -33.60 25.90
N ASP A 516 -45.51 -34.71 26.53
CA ASP A 516 -46.19 -36.02 26.39
C ASP A 516 -45.40 -37.11 27.13
N GLY A 517 -45.63 -37.25 28.43
CA GLY A 517 -45.65 -38.53 29.19
C GLY A 517 -44.49 -39.55 29.17
N ASN A 518 -43.49 -39.47 28.30
CA ASN A 518 -42.45 -40.48 28.14
C ASN A 518 -41.06 -39.88 28.40
N GLN A 519 -40.39 -40.38 29.45
CA GLN A 519 -38.96 -40.14 29.70
C GLN A 519 -38.11 -40.99 28.75
N ASP A 520 -38.28 -40.81 27.44
CA ASP A 520 -37.59 -41.63 26.45
C ASP A 520 -36.21 -41.06 26.11
N LEU A 521 -35.23 -41.97 26.01
CA LEU A 521 -33.86 -41.72 25.59
C LEU A 521 -33.81 -40.95 24.27
N ILE A 522 -32.82 -40.07 24.11
CA ILE A 522 -32.57 -39.37 22.85
C ILE A 522 -32.36 -40.40 21.73
N ASN A 523 -33.23 -40.39 20.73
CA ASN A 523 -33.10 -41.25 19.54
C ASN A 523 -32.16 -40.60 18.52
N TYR A 524 -30.88 -40.99 18.57
CA TYR A 524 -29.85 -40.41 17.70
C TYR A 524 -30.04 -40.75 16.21
N ASP A 525 -30.55 -41.94 15.89
CA ASP A 525 -30.80 -42.34 14.49
C ASP A 525 -31.89 -41.47 13.85
N GLU A 526 -32.96 -41.19 14.60
CA GLU A 526 -34.02 -40.28 14.15
C GLU A 526 -33.49 -38.86 13.96
N LYS A 527 -32.62 -38.37 14.86
CA LYS A 527 -32.03 -37.03 14.72
C LYS A 527 -31.12 -36.90 13.51
N ILE A 528 -30.37 -37.93 13.16
CA ILE A 528 -29.56 -37.89 11.94
C ILE A 528 -30.43 -37.90 10.69
N CYS A 529 -31.48 -38.73 10.67
CA CYS A 529 -32.45 -38.72 9.58
C CYS A 529 -33.11 -37.34 9.41
N GLU A 530 -33.44 -36.69 10.53
CA GLU A 530 -33.99 -35.33 10.54
C GLU A 530 -32.99 -34.31 9.97
N ILE A 531 -31.74 -34.30 10.46
CA ILE A 531 -30.69 -33.39 9.99
C ILE A 531 -30.44 -33.60 8.50
N SER A 532 -30.25 -34.86 8.08
CA SER A 532 -30.00 -35.22 6.68
C SER A 532 -31.13 -34.76 5.78
N GLY A 533 -32.38 -35.04 6.15
CA GLY A 533 -33.55 -34.63 5.38
C GLY A 533 -33.75 -33.11 5.31
N GLN A 534 -33.41 -32.36 6.36
CA GLN A 534 -33.48 -30.89 6.35
C GLN A 534 -32.37 -30.27 5.49
N VAL A 535 -31.14 -30.77 5.61
CA VAL A 535 -29.98 -30.32 4.83
C VAL A 535 -30.20 -30.59 3.34
N GLU A 536 -30.65 -31.79 2.98
CA GLU A 536 -30.91 -32.15 1.59
C GLU A 536 -32.00 -31.27 0.96
N LYS A 537 -33.11 -31.06 1.67
CA LYS A 537 -34.19 -30.15 1.21
C LYS A 537 -33.68 -28.73 1.02
N ALA A 538 -32.88 -28.22 1.96
CA ALA A 538 -32.31 -26.89 1.90
C ALA A 538 -31.38 -26.71 0.68
N LEU A 539 -30.44 -27.63 0.47
CA LEU A 539 -29.52 -27.58 -0.67
C LEU A 539 -30.25 -27.78 -2.01
N ASN A 540 -31.31 -28.61 -2.06
CA ASN A 540 -32.17 -28.73 -3.24
C ASN A 540 -32.90 -27.42 -3.55
N ILE A 541 -33.31 -26.66 -2.53
CA ILE A 541 -33.93 -25.35 -2.72
C ILE A 541 -32.90 -24.33 -3.18
N TYR A 542 -31.68 -24.32 -2.61
CA TYR A 542 -30.64 -23.34 -2.93
C TYR A 542 -29.31 -24.02 -3.29
N PRO A 543 -29.14 -24.51 -4.54
CA PRO A 543 -27.98 -25.31 -4.94
C PRO A 543 -26.63 -24.58 -4.94
N GLU A 544 -26.64 -23.25 -5.02
CA GLU A 544 -25.42 -22.42 -4.97
C GLU A 544 -24.83 -22.33 -3.55
N MET A 545 -25.62 -22.71 -2.53
CA MET A 545 -25.14 -22.81 -1.15
C MET A 545 -24.27 -24.05 -1.02
N GLU A 546 -22.96 -23.88 -0.79
CA GLU A 546 -22.03 -25.01 -0.70
C GLU A 546 -22.29 -25.88 0.54
N LYS A 547 -22.51 -25.26 1.71
CA LYS A 547 -22.66 -25.96 2.99
C LYS A 547 -23.62 -25.25 3.93
N ILE A 548 -24.21 -26.02 4.85
CA ILE A 548 -25.08 -25.53 5.94
C ILE A 548 -24.37 -25.73 7.28
N ILE A 549 -24.42 -24.73 8.16
CA ILE A 549 -23.90 -24.90 9.52
C ILE A 549 -24.96 -25.61 10.35
N VAL A 550 -24.60 -26.68 11.04
CA VAL A 550 -25.47 -27.41 11.99
C VAL A 550 -24.91 -27.21 13.39
N ASP A 551 -25.65 -26.49 14.23
CA ASP A 551 -25.24 -26.11 15.58
C ASP A 551 -25.89 -27.02 16.62
N ILE A 552 -25.07 -27.87 17.23
CA ILE A 552 -25.48 -28.94 18.13
C ILE A 552 -25.26 -28.50 19.57
N GLY A 553 -26.33 -28.45 20.36
CA GLY A 553 -26.28 -28.03 21.76
C GLY A 553 -26.83 -29.09 22.71
N GLY A 554 -26.04 -29.53 23.68
CA GLY A 554 -26.45 -30.46 24.75
C GLY A 554 -26.98 -29.77 26.03
N CYS A 555 -26.88 -28.43 26.08
CA CYS A 555 -27.22 -27.59 27.21
C CYS A 555 -28.29 -26.56 26.83
N SER A 556 -29.33 -26.43 27.67
CA SER A 556 -30.27 -25.32 27.52
C SER A 556 -29.61 -24.03 27.99
N THR A 557 -29.60 -23.02 27.14
CA THR A 557 -29.12 -21.66 27.45
C THR A 557 -30.27 -20.69 27.75
N ARG A 558 -31.50 -21.22 27.95
CA ARG A 558 -32.67 -20.43 28.35
C ARG A 558 -32.46 -19.83 29.75
N PRO A 559 -32.95 -18.60 30.02
CA PRO A 559 -32.82 -17.99 31.34
C PRO A 559 -33.34 -18.90 32.46
N ASN A 560 -32.55 -19.07 33.52
CA ASN A 560 -32.84 -19.90 34.70
C ASN A 560 -33.03 -21.41 34.41
N SER A 561 -32.54 -21.92 33.28
CA SER A 561 -32.59 -23.37 33.03
C SER A 561 -31.53 -24.12 33.84
N VAL A 562 -31.87 -25.32 34.32
CA VAL A 562 -30.95 -26.19 35.05
C VAL A 562 -29.84 -26.64 34.10
N GLN A 563 -28.59 -26.34 34.48
CA GLN A 563 -27.43 -26.68 33.67
C GLN A 563 -26.97 -28.12 33.98
N PRO A 564 -26.80 -28.99 32.98
CA PRO A 564 -26.27 -30.34 33.20
C PRO A 564 -24.80 -30.27 33.62
N SER A 565 -24.25 -31.40 34.10
CA SER A 565 -22.80 -31.52 34.27
C SER A 565 -22.08 -31.54 32.92
N GLY A 566 -20.76 -31.29 32.90
CA GLY A 566 -19.99 -31.40 31.66
C GLY A 566 -19.93 -32.83 31.11
N GLU A 567 -20.06 -33.85 31.97
CA GLU A 567 -20.14 -35.25 31.56
C GLU A 567 -21.51 -35.57 30.94
N GLU A 568 -22.59 -35.04 31.52
CA GLU A 568 -23.94 -35.20 30.97
C GLU A 568 -24.08 -34.49 29.62
N GLU A 569 -23.54 -33.29 29.46
CA GLU A 569 -23.50 -32.59 28.18
C GLU A 569 -22.75 -33.43 27.12
N LEU A 570 -21.59 -33.98 27.49
CA LEU A 570 -20.82 -34.85 26.61
C LEU A 570 -21.58 -36.11 26.22
N LEU A 571 -22.25 -36.77 27.17
CA LEU A 571 -23.07 -37.97 26.92
C LEU A 571 -24.25 -37.69 25.98
N ARG A 572 -24.73 -36.44 25.92
CA ARG A 572 -25.76 -36.01 24.99
C ARG A 572 -25.20 -35.76 23.60
N VAL A 573 -24.11 -34.98 23.47
CA VAL A 573 -23.64 -34.54 22.13
C VAL A 573 -22.74 -35.55 21.44
N ALA A 574 -21.96 -36.35 22.17
CA ALA A 574 -20.95 -37.23 21.60
C ALA A 574 -21.53 -38.28 20.63
N PRO A 575 -22.60 -39.02 20.96
CA PRO A 575 -23.14 -40.04 20.05
C PRO A 575 -23.60 -39.45 18.71
N LEU A 576 -24.27 -38.29 18.73
CA LEU A 576 -24.72 -37.62 17.51
C LEU A 576 -23.55 -37.17 16.64
N LEU A 577 -22.53 -36.54 17.24
CA LEU A 577 -21.35 -36.06 16.54
C LEU A 577 -20.53 -37.20 15.91
N GLU A 578 -20.37 -38.32 16.63
CA GLU A 578 -19.70 -39.51 16.11
C GLU A 578 -20.42 -40.11 14.90
N LEU A 579 -21.75 -40.16 14.95
CA LEU A 579 -22.55 -40.69 13.86
C LEU A 579 -22.56 -39.74 12.64
N LEU A 580 -22.65 -38.42 12.85
CA LEU A 580 -22.52 -37.42 11.78
C LEU A 580 -21.16 -37.52 11.07
N ASN A 581 -20.10 -37.83 11.82
CA ASN A 581 -18.77 -37.99 11.24
C ASN A 581 -18.59 -39.32 10.47
N LYS A 582 -19.37 -40.36 10.80
CA LYS A 582 -19.40 -41.63 10.06
C LYS A 582 -20.15 -41.51 8.72
N ASP A 583 -21.18 -40.66 8.65
CA ASP A 583 -21.89 -40.36 7.41
C ASP A 583 -21.09 -39.37 6.55
N THR A 584 -20.22 -39.91 5.70
CA THR A 584 -19.35 -39.11 4.82
C THR A 584 -20.11 -38.23 3.84
N GLU A 585 -21.31 -38.67 3.40
CA GLU A 585 -22.10 -37.91 2.43
C GLU A 585 -22.68 -36.66 3.11
N LEU A 586 -23.35 -36.84 4.24
CA LEU A 586 -23.89 -35.72 5.02
C LEU A 586 -22.78 -34.81 5.51
N ARG A 587 -21.66 -35.37 6.00
CA ARG A 587 -20.51 -34.61 6.50
C ARG A 587 -19.90 -33.67 5.46
N SER A 588 -19.94 -34.04 4.18
CA SER A 588 -19.46 -33.19 3.08
C SER A 588 -20.33 -31.94 2.84
N LYS A 589 -21.62 -32.02 3.21
CA LYS A 589 -22.65 -30.99 2.99
C LYS A 589 -22.82 -30.04 4.18
N ILE A 590 -22.23 -30.35 5.34
CA ILE A 590 -22.41 -29.58 6.57
C ILE A 590 -21.09 -29.07 7.17
N VAL A 591 -21.20 -27.96 7.89
CA VAL A 591 -20.22 -27.50 8.87
C VAL A 591 -20.78 -27.76 10.26
N VAL A 592 -20.04 -28.46 11.11
CA VAL A 592 -20.54 -28.85 12.44
C VAL A 592 -20.11 -27.82 13.48
N SER A 593 -21.07 -27.12 14.07
CA SER A 593 -20.89 -26.22 15.20
C SER A 593 -21.31 -26.91 16.51
N LEU A 594 -20.56 -26.70 17.58
CA LEU A 594 -20.88 -27.16 18.92
C LEU A 594 -21.21 -25.97 19.83
N ASP A 595 -22.46 -25.87 20.26
CA ASP A 595 -22.96 -24.89 21.22
C ASP A 595 -22.55 -25.33 22.63
N THR A 596 -21.35 -24.93 23.05
CA THR A 596 -20.82 -25.21 24.37
C THR A 596 -19.96 -24.05 24.87
N TYR A 597 -20.09 -23.74 26.15
CA TYR A 597 -19.19 -22.83 26.86
C TYR A 597 -18.10 -23.58 27.64
N ARG A 598 -18.02 -24.92 27.55
CA ARG A 598 -17.15 -25.75 28.40
C ARG A 598 -15.87 -26.22 27.68
N PRO A 599 -14.67 -25.84 28.17
CA PRO A 599 -13.40 -26.25 27.56
C PRO A 599 -13.23 -27.76 27.43
N GLN A 600 -13.61 -28.53 28.45
CA GLN A 600 -13.47 -29.99 28.49
C GLN A 600 -14.36 -30.73 27.49
N VAL A 601 -15.56 -30.20 27.19
CA VAL A 601 -16.47 -30.78 26.20
C VAL A 601 -15.93 -30.51 24.80
N ALA A 602 -15.58 -29.24 24.51
CA ALA A 602 -14.98 -28.84 23.25
C ALA A 602 -13.70 -29.63 22.94
N ARG A 603 -12.80 -29.79 23.93
CA ARG A 603 -11.54 -30.54 23.78
C ARG A 603 -11.76 -32.00 23.39
N LYS A 604 -12.74 -32.69 24.00
CA LYS A 604 -13.05 -34.09 23.69
C LYS A 604 -13.69 -34.26 22.33
N MET A 605 -14.49 -33.28 21.89
CA MET A 605 -15.20 -33.34 20.62
C MET A 605 -14.49 -32.65 19.46
N ILE A 606 -13.30 -32.07 19.70
CA ILE A 606 -12.64 -31.16 18.77
C ILE A 606 -12.43 -31.77 17.38
N ASN A 607 -12.18 -33.07 17.28
CA ASN A 607 -11.96 -33.75 16.01
C ASN A 607 -13.23 -33.86 15.15
N TYR A 608 -14.41 -33.84 15.77
CA TYR A 608 -15.72 -34.03 15.12
C TYR A 608 -16.39 -32.72 14.72
N ILE A 609 -15.89 -31.59 15.21
CA ILE A 609 -16.50 -30.26 15.04
C ILE A 609 -15.61 -29.36 14.18
N ASP A 610 -16.23 -28.32 13.61
CA ASP A 610 -15.60 -27.30 12.78
C ASP A 610 -15.66 -25.92 13.44
N ILE A 611 -16.70 -25.66 14.24
CA ILE A 611 -16.91 -24.40 14.96
C ILE A 611 -17.24 -24.70 16.43
N ILE A 612 -16.69 -23.88 17.34
CA ILE A 612 -17.15 -23.79 18.72
C ILE A 612 -18.01 -22.54 18.84
N ASN A 613 -19.29 -22.72 19.20
CA ASN A 613 -20.21 -21.62 19.46
C ASN A 613 -20.29 -21.35 20.97
N ASP A 614 -19.60 -20.30 21.43
CA ASP A 614 -19.51 -19.98 22.85
C ASP A 614 -20.32 -18.73 23.19
N ILE A 615 -21.52 -18.97 23.73
CA ILE A 615 -22.42 -17.92 24.21
C ILE A 615 -21.84 -17.09 25.37
N GLY A 616 -20.80 -17.60 26.04
CA GLY A 616 -20.16 -16.98 27.19
C GLY A 616 -18.92 -16.17 26.85
N GLY A 617 -18.36 -16.32 25.64
CA GLY A 617 -17.11 -15.70 25.26
C GLY A 617 -15.96 -15.94 26.25
N ASP A 618 -15.81 -17.18 26.71
CA ASP A 618 -14.86 -17.69 27.71
C ASP A 618 -15.06 -17.13 29.13
N THR A 619 -16.26 -16.65 29.47
CA THR A 619 -16.60 -16.21 30.83
C THR A 619 -17.36 -17.26 31.65
N LEU A 620 -18.15 -18.13 31.01
CA LEU A 620 -19.04 -19.08 31.69
C LEU A 620 -18.37 -20.41 32.07
N GLY A 621 -17.50 -20.94 31.21
CA GLY A 621 -16.85 -22.23 31.45
C GLY A 621 -15.43 -22.15 31.99
N LYS A 622 -14.96 -20.95 32.31
CA LYS A 622 -13.61 -20.74 32.82
C LYS A 622 -13.48 -21.30 34.24
N SER A 623 -12.49 -22.16 34.47
CA SER A 623 -12.16 -22.62 35.83
C SER A 623 -11.71 -21.44 36.71
N SER A 624 -11.97 -21.53 38.01
CA SER A 624 -11.46 -20.58 39.01
C SER A 624 -9.93 -20.45 39.00
N SER A 625 -9.21 -21.47 38.50
CA SER A 625 -7.74 -21.44 38.32
C SER A 625 -7.28 -20.78 37.02
N GLY A 626 -8.19 -20.54 36.07
CA GLY A 626 -7.88 -20.00 34.74
C GLY A 626 -7.15 -20.96 33.79
N GLU A 627 -6.83 -22.19 34.22
CA GLU A 627 -6.06 -23.18 33.44
C GLU A 627 -6.87 -23.86 32.34
N ASP A 628 -8.19 -23.96 32.51
CA ASP A 628 -9.14 -24.50 31.53
C ASP A 628 -9.95 -23.34 30.94
N SER A 629 -9.65 -23.02 29.68
CA SER A 629 -10.22 -21.93 28.87
C SER A 629 -10.50 -22.46 27.48
N LEU A 630 -11.63 -22.05 26.89
CA LEU A 630 -11.97 -22.39 25.51
C LEU A 630 -10.99 -21.76 24.54
N TRP A 631 -10.45 -20.59 24.84
CA TRP A 631 -9.44 -19.93 24.00
C TRP A 631 -8.18 -20.77 23.86
N LYS A 632 -7.82 -21.58 24.87
CA LYS A 632 -6.72 -22.54 24.75
C LYS A 632 -7.04 -23.63 23.72
N VAL A 633 -8.23 -24.21 23.78
CA VAL A 633 -8.67 -25.21 22.80
C VAL A 633 -8.68 -24.60 21.40
N VAL A 634 -9.24 -23.40 21.22
CA VAL A 634 -9.31 -22.74 19.91
C VAL A 634 -7.91 -22.40 19.36
N LYS A 635 -7.01 -21.91 20.22
CA LYS A 635 -5.62 -21.59 19.85
C LYS A 635 -4.85 -22.82 19.38
N ASP A 636 -5.00 -23.93 20.09
CA ASP A 636 -4.31 -25.20 19.78
C ASP A 636 -4.88 -25.87 18.50
N HIS A 637 -5.99 -25.35 17.96
CA HIS A 637 -6.70 -25.87 16.79
C HIS A 637 -7.05 -24.74 15.79
N PRO A 638 -6.06 -24.21 15.04
CA PRO A 638 -6.21 -23.05 14.15
C PRO A 638 -7.25 -23.22 13.01
N GLN A 639 -7.67 -24.45 12.74
CA GLN A 639 -8.68 -24.87 11.77
C GLN A 639 -10.11 -24.93 12.34
N VAL A 640 -10.31 -24.54 13.60
CA VAL A 640 -11.61 -24.50 14.26
C VAL A 640 -12.06 -23.05 14.41
N GLY A 641 -13.25 -22.74 13.91
CA GLY A 641 -13.90 -21.45 14.10
C GLY A 641 -14.40 -21.27 15.53
N TYR A 642 -14.54 -20.02 15.97
CA TYR A 642 -14.95 -19.66 17.31
C TYR A 642 -15.94 -18.50 17.28
N VAL A 643 -17.16 -18.73 17.73
CA VAL A 643 -18.14 -17.67 17.95
C VAL A 643 -17.89 -17.07 19.33
N LEU A 644 -17.51 -15.80 19.33
CA LEU A 644 -17.36 -14.98 20.52
C LEU A 644 -18.64 -14.16 20.72
N SER A 645 -19.49 -14.60 21.64
CA SER A 645 -20.77 -13.94 21.94
C SER A 645 -20.71 -13.00 23.13
N HIS A 646 -21.57 -11.98 23.12
CA HIS A 646 -21.75 -11.05 24.23
C HIS A 646 -22.82 -11.54 25.22
N ILE A 647 -22.42 -11.69 26.50
CA ILE A 647 -23.31 -11.87 27.65
C ILE A 647 -22.82 -11.06 28.84
N ARG A 648 -23.71 -10.78 29.81
CA ARG A 648 -23.34 -10.30 31.15
C ARG A 648 -23.82 -11.30 32.20
N GLY A 649 -22.96 -11.60 33.17
CA GLY A 649 -23.21 -12.62 34.20
C GLY A 649 -23.31 -14.02 33.61
N ASP A 650 -24.11 -14.85 34.26
CA ASP A 650 -24.34 -16.25 33.91
C ASP A 650 -25.81 -16.50 33.51
N ILE A 651 -26.14 -17.75 33.16
CA ILE A 651 -27.48 -18.15 32.69
C ILE A 651 -28.60 -17.85 33.72
N ASN A 652 -28.27 -17.82 35.01
CA ASN A 652 -29.18 -17.52 36.11
C ASN A 652 -29.20 -16.01 36.48
N THR A 653 -28.11 -15.29 36.26
CA THR A 653 -27.97 -13.87 36.65
C THR A 653 -28.19 -12.88 35.51
N MET A 654 -28.03 -13.30 34.24
CA MET A 654 -28.08 -12.40 33.07
C MET A 654 -29.37 -11.59 32.96
N SER A 655 -30.50 -12.14 33.39
CA SER A 655 -31.80 -11.44 33.33
C SER A 655 -31.84 -10.18 34.21
N LYS A 656 -30.96 -10.09 35.22
CA LYS A 656 -30.85 -8.95 36.14
C LYS A 656 -29.80 -7.93 35.69
N LEU A 657 -28.93 -8.26 34.73
CA LEU A 657 -27.78 -7.46 34.30
C LEU A 657 -28.03 -6.74 32.96
N ASN A 658 -29.27 -6.32 32.73
CA ASN A 658 -29.75 -5.74 31.48
C ASN A 658 -29.68 -4.20 31.42
N ILE A 659 -28.92 -3.58 32.31
CA ILE A 659 -28.79 -2.12 32.38
C ILE A 659 -27.60 -1.68 31.51
N TYR A 660 -27.86 -1.21 30.28
CA TYR A 660 -26.86 -0.71 29.34
C TYR A 660 -26.86 0.82 29.25
N SER A 661 -26.84 1.45 30.41
CA SER A 661 -26.77 2.89 30.60
C SER A 661 -25.90 3.09 31.82
N GLU A 662 -24.94 4.01 31.83
CA GLU A 662 -24.54 4.58 33.13
C GLU A 662 -23.78 5.90 32.99
N ASP A 663 -24.32 6.93 33.66
CA ASP A 663 -23.62 7.54 34.78
C ASP A 663 -24.63 7.91 35.90
N LYS A 664 -24.19 7.94 37.16
CA LYS A 664 -24.97 8.38 38.34
C LYS A 664 -25.38 9.86 38.30
N ASN A 665 -24.90 10.58 37.28
CA ASN A 665 -25.12 12.01 37.03
C ASN A 665 -26.00 12.29 35.80
N GLY A 666 -26.57 11.28 35.13
CA GLY A 666 -27.61 11.48 34.12
C GLY A 666 -27.15 11.95 32.72
N GLU A 667 -25.84 12.02 32.45
CA GLU A 667 -25.32 12.28 31.11
C GLU A 667 -24.55 11.05 30.60
N CYS A 668 -25.04 10.40 29.53
CA CYS A 668 -24.28 9.37 28.82
C CYS A 668 -24.20 9.77 27.32
N PRO A 669 -22.99 10.05 26.78
CA PRO A 669 -22.83 10.41 25.38
C PRO A 669 -22.89 9.24 24.38
N LYS A 670 -23.02 7.97 24.83
CA LYS A 670 -22.89 6.76 23.99
C LYS A 670 -24.16 5.91 23.95
N GLY A 671 -24.54 5.42 22.76
CA GLY A 671 -25.71 4.54 22.58
C GLY A 671 -25.49 3.11 23.11
N MET A 672 -26.58 2.39 23.41
CA MET A 672 -26.54 1.01 23.93
C MET A 672 -25.65 0.06 23.10
N ILE A 673 -25.73 0.15 21.77
CA ILE A 673 -24.96 -0.70 20.86
C ILE A 673 -23.45 -0.45 20.99
N GLU A 674 -23.04 0.79 21.29
CA GLU A 674 -21.63 1.13 21.49
C GLU A 674 -21.08 0.52 22.78
N ILE A 675 -21.90 0.43 23.82
CA ILE A 675 -21.55 -0.23 25.08
C ILE A 675 -21.33 -1.73 24.83
N ILE A 676 -22.31 -2.40 24.21
CA ILE A 676 -22.22 -3.82 23.84
C ILE A 676 -20.98 -4.07 22.97
N ALA A 677 -20.76 -3.25 21.94
CA ALA A 677 -19.61 -3.39 21.08
C ALA A 677 -18.29 -3.09 21.80
N SER A 678 -18.27 -2.24 22.82
CA SER A 678 -17.07 -1.99 23.62
C SER A 678 -16.76 -3.13 24.58
N GLU A 679 -17.77 -3.73 25.21
CA GLU A 679 -17.62 -4.92 26.05
C GLU A 679 -17.10 -6.10 25.22
N LEU A 680 -17.66 -6.32 24.04
CA LEU A 680 -17.22 -7.37 23.14
C LEU A 680 -15.81 -7.10 22.56
N ASP A 681 -15.48 -5.85 22.22
CA ASP A 681 -14.13 -5.47 21.75
C ASP A 681 -13.06 -5.74 22.83
N ASN A 682 -13.38 -5.50 24.11
CA ASN A 682 -12.47 -5.84 25.20
C ASN A 682 -12.22 -7.36 25.26
N ARG A 683 -13.27 -8.18 25.14
CA ARG A 683 -13.14 -9.65 25.09
C ARG A 683 -12.36 -10.11 23.86
N LEU A 684 -12.62 -9.51 22.71
CA LEU A 684 -11.92 -9.79 21.46
C LEU A 684 -10.42 -9.52 21.60
N LYS A 685 -10.04 -8.37 22.17
CA LYS A 685 -8.63 -8.01 22.42
C LYS A 685 -7.95 -9.01 23.35
N GLU A 686 -8.62 -9.46 24.40
CA GLU A 686 -8.11 -10.49 25.31
C GLU A 686 -7.95 -11.84 24.60
N CYS A 687 -8.92 -12.23 23.77
CA CYS A 687 -8.91 -13.45 22.97
C CYS A 687 -7.74 -13.48 21.97
N LEU A 688 -7.54 -12.38 21.23
CA LEU A 688 -6.41 -12.23 20.30
C LEU A 688 -5.07 -12.25 21.04
N LYS A 689 -4.96 -11.56 22.19
CA LYS A 689 -3.75 -11.57 23.03
C LYS A 689 -3.44 -12.96 23.60
N PHE A 690 -4.46 -13.79 23.84
CA PHE A 690 -4.28 -15.18 24.25
C PHE A 690 -3.62 -16.04 23.14
N GLY A 691 -3.83 -15.65 21.88
CA GLY A 691 -3.21 -16.25 20.70
C GLY A 691 -4.21 -16.85 19.70
N VAL A 692 -5.52 -16.71 19.94
CA VAL A 692 -6.55 -17.07 18.97
C VAL A 692 -6.39 -16.17 17.74
N LYS A 693 -6.44 -16.76 16.54
CA LYS A 693 -6.19 -16.03 15.30
C LYS A 693 -7.44 -15.30 14.84
N ARG A 694 -7.26 -14.12 14.23
CA ARG A 694 -8.36 -13.30 13.72
C ARG A 694 -9.27 -14.07 12.76
N TRP A 695 -8.71 -14.89 11.89
CA TRP A 695 -9.47 -15.69 10.92
C TRP A 695 -10.36 -16.78 11.54
N GLN A 696 -10.22 -17.07 12.84
CA GLN A 696 -11.07 -18.05 13.53
C GLN A 696 -12.35 -17.41 14.09
N ILE A 697 -12.41 -16.09 14.23
CA ILE A 697 -13.41 -15.43 15.08
C ILE A 697 -14.65 -15.01 14.31
N ILE A 698 -15.82 -15.36 14.84
CA ILE A 698 -17.15 -14.84 14.50
C ILE A 698 -17.66 -14.06 15.72
N LEU A 699 -18.29 -12.91 15.52
CA LEU A 699 -18.84 -12.10 16.63
C LEU A 699 -20.36 -12.22 16.70
N ASP A 700 -20.91 -12.37 17.92
CA ASP A 700 -22.36 -12.33 18.17
C ASP A 700 -22.69 -11.26 19.25
N PRO A 701 -23.53 -10.25 18.97
CA PRO A 701 -23.96 -9.27 19.98
C PRO A 701 -24.88 -9.87 21.05
N GLY A 702 -25.28 -11.13 20.95
CA GLY A 702 -25.96 -11.91 21.96
C GLY A 702 -27.41 -11.49 22.16
N LEU A 703 -28.27 -11.69 21.16
CA LEU A 703 -29.71 -11.42 21.28
C LEU A 703 -30.32 -12.26 22.42
N GLY A 704 -31.08 -11.62 23.31
CA GLY A 704 -31.72 -12.26 24.45
C GLY A 704 -30.80 -12.64 25.62
N PHE A 705 -29.49 -12.38 25.50
CA PHE A 705 -28.52 -12.60 26.57
C PHE A 705 -28.24 -11.27 27.28
N ALA A 706 -28.72 -11.18 28.53
CA ALA A 706 -28.76 -9.97 29.33
C ALA A 706 -29.49 -8.77 28.69
N LYS A 707 -30.43 -9.00 27.75
CA LYS A 707 -31.14 -7.92 27.03
C LYS A 707 -32.66 -8.15 27.05
N VAL A 708 -33.42 -7.09 27.35
CA VAL A 708 -34.90 -7.13 27.28
C VAL A 708 -35.42 -6.96 25.84
N GLY A 709 -36.72 -7.14 25.62
CA GLY A 709 -37.32 -7.11 24.28
C GLY A 709 -37.02 -5.83 23.49
N THR A 710 -37.23 -4.66 24.11
CA THR A 710 -36.93 -3.36 23.49
C THR A 710 -35.45 -3.18 23.14
N GLN A 711 -34.57 -3.68 24.00
CA GLN A 711 -33.13 -3.66 23.80
C GLN A 711 -32.67 -4.57 22.65
N ASN A 712 -33.27 -5.75 22.49
CA ASN A 712 -33.01 -6.62 21.35
C ASN A 712 -33.39 -5.93 20.02
N ILE A 713 -34.50 -5.18 20.01
CA ILE A 713 -34.89 -4.36 18.85
C ILE A 713 -33.86 -3.26 18.59
N GLN A 714 -33.37 -2.57 19.63
CA GLN A 714 -32.34 -1.54 19.48
C GLN A 714 -31.04 -2.09 18.91
N VAL A 715 -30.62 -3.31 19.29
CA VAL A 715 -29.47 -3.98 18.69
C VAL A 715 -29.69 -4.20 17.19
N LEU A 716 -30.87 -4.72 16.80
CA LEU A 716 -31.22 -4.96 15.40
C LEU A 716 -31.28 -3.66 14.58
N GLN A 717 -31.86 -2.59 15.13
CA GLN A 717 -31.94 -1.27 14.47
C GLN A 717 -30.57 -0.64 14.21
N ASN A 718 -29.59 -0.93 15.07
CA ASN A 718 -28.27 -0.32 15.02
C ASN A 718 -27.16 -1.32 14.64
N LEU A 719 -27.51 -2.44 14.00
CA LEU A 719 -26.55 -3.47 13.63
C LEU A 719 -25.46 -2.93 12.68
N HIS A 720 -25.80 -2.02 11.78
CA HIS A 720 -24.83 -1.33 10.93
C HIS A 720 -23.70 -0.64 11.73
N LEU A 721 -24.00 0.01 12.86
CA LEU A 721 -22.97 0.63 13.73
C LEU A 721 -22.07 -0.44 14.36
N PHE A 722 -22.64 -1.59 14.71
CA PHE A 722 -21.88 -2.73 15.21
C PHE A 722 -20.95 -3.30 14.14
N LYS A 723 -21.45 -3.49 12.90
CA LYS A 723 -20.63 -3.94 11.76
C LYS A 723 -19.56 -2.92 11.39
N GLN A 724 -19.83 -1.62 11.44
CA GLN A 724 -18.84 -0.56 11.22
C GLN A 724 -17.71 -0.56 12.24
N LYS A 725 -17.99 -0.96 13.49
CA LYS A 725 -16.96 -1.13 14.52
C LYS A 725 -16.13 -2.40 14.31
N PHE A 726 -16.73 -3.43 13.71
CA PHE A 726 -16.09 -4.72 13.44
C PHE A 726 -16.14 -5.07 11.94
N PRO A 727 -15.61 -4.22 11.04
CA PRO A 727 -15.76 -4.41 9.59
C PRO A 727 -15.09 -5.70 9.12
N ASN A 728 -14.10 -6.16 9.89
CA ASN A 728 -13.25 -7.29 9.59
C ASN A 728 -13.70 -8.59 10.28
N TYR A 729 -14.89 -8.66 10.87
CA TYR A 729 -15.39 -9.89 11.49
C TYR A 729 -16.75 -10.30 10.92
N PRO A 730 -16.98 -11.60 10.69
CA PRO A 730 -18.31 -12.13 10.42
C PRO A 730 -19.21 -11.93 11.65
N ILE A 731 -20.46 -11.56 11.40
CA ILE A 731 -21.48 -11.31 12.43
C ILE A 731 -22.54 -12.41 12.42
N LEU A 732 -22.69 -13.10 13.55
CA LEU A 732 -23.75 -14.06 13.83
C LEU A 732 -24.91 -13.38 14.56
N LEU A 733 -26.14 -13.73 14.21
CA LEU A 733 -27.32 -13.41 15.01
C LEU A 733 -28.23 -14.63 15.20
N GLY A 734 -28.71 -14.84 16.42
CA GLY A 734 -29.73 -15.84 16.72
C GLY A 734 -31.10 -15.24 17.06
N PRO A 735 -31.93 -14.81 16.09
CA PRO A 735 -33.24 -14.24 16.38
C PRO A 735 -34.33 -15.30 16.65
N SER A 736 -34.11 -16.53 16.19
CA SER A 736 -35.17 -17.52 16.01
C SER A 736 -35.95 -17.85 17.28
N ARG A 737 -37.29 -17.80 17.16
CA ARG A 737 -38.28 -18.15 18.20
C ARG A 737 -38.15 -17.36 19.51
N LYS A 738 -37.35 -16.29 19.56
CA LYS A 738 -37.14 -15.50 20.78
C LYS A 738 -38.41 -14.79 21.23
N ARG A 739 -38.54 -14.62 22.56
CA ARG A 739 -39.74 -14.08 23.22
C ARG A 739 -40.12 -12.68 22.73
N PHE A 740 -39.15 -11.84 22.35
CA PHE A 740 -39.44 -10.48 21.92
C PHE A 740 -40.21 -10.42 20.58
N LEU A 741 -40.02 -11.41 19.68
CA LEU A 741 -40.80 -11.51 18.45
C LEU A 741 -42.26 -11.82 18.77
N GLY A 742 -42.49 -12.81 19.63
CA GLY A 742 -43.83 -13.16 20.10
C GLY A 742 -44.52 -12.03 20.86
N ALA A 743 -43.78 -11.18 21.57
CA ALA A 743 -44.35 -10.01 22.24
C ALA A 743 -44.82 -8.93 21.24
N ILE A 744 -44.25 -8.86 20.05
CA ILE A 744 -44.66 -7.93 18.98
C ILE A 744 -45.93 -8.44 18.29
N THR A 745 -46.02 -9.75 18.03
CA THR A 745 -47.12 -10.37 17.26
C THR A 745 -48.20 -11.03 18.12
N ASN A 746 -48.05 -10.98 19.44
CA ASN A 746 -48.87 -11.72 20.41
C ASN A 746 -48.83 -13.25 20.25
N GLU A 747 -47.74 -13.82 19.71
CA GLU A 747 -47.53 -15.26 19.62
C GLU A 747 -46.82 -15.80 20.88
N LEU A 748 -47.56 -16.54 21.71
CA LEU A 748 -47.08 -17.08 22.99
C LEU A 748 -46.24 -18.36 22.81
N VAL A 749 -46.53 -19.16 21.79
CA VAL A 749 -45.89 -20.46 21.54
C VAL A 749 -44.62 -20.25 20.71
N ALA A 750 -43.47 -20.64 21.26
CA ALA A 750 -42.18 -20.43 20.60
C ALA A 750 -42.10 -21.13 19.23
N ALA A 751 -42.67 -22.33 19.09
CA ALA A 751 -42.65 -23.10 17.84
C ALA A 751 -43.43 -22.44 16.69
N ASN A 752 -44.40 -21.57 17.00
CA ASN A 752 -45.22 -20.90 15.99
C ASN A 752 -44.57 -19.62 15.45
N ARG A 753 -43.43 -19.19 16.00
CA ARG A 753 -42.78 -17.90 15.69
C ARG A 753 -41.89 -17.94 14.44
N ASP A 754 -42.02 -18.96 13.61
CA ASP A 754 -41.13 -19.15 12.45
C ASP A 754 -41.42 -18.08 11.38
N VAL A 755 -42.67 -17.67 11.19
CA VAL A 755 -43.05 -16.59 10.26
C VAL A 755 -42.43 -15.25 10.67
N GLU A 756 -42.50 -14.89 11.95
CA GLU A 756 -41.89 -13.68 12.50
C GLU A 756 -40.37 -13.72 12.40
N THR A 757 -39.78 -14.90 12.60
CA THR A 757 -38.35 -15.11 12.42
C THR A 757 -37.96 -14.82 10.97
N MET A 758 -38.71 -15.36 9.99
CA MET A 758 -38.42 -15.15 8.56
C MET A 758 -38.58 -13.69 8.13
N ALA A 759 -39.56 -12.98 8.67
CA ALA A 759 -39.70 -11.54 8.44
C ALA A 759 -38.42 -10.78 8.87
N LEU A 760 -37.84 -11.11 10.03
CA LEU A 760 -36.59 -10.50 10.46
C LEU A 760 -35.38 -10.95 9.63
N VAL A 761 -35.28 -12.24 9.30
CA VAL A 761 -34.22 -12.77 8.41
C VAL A 761 -34.22 -12.04 7.07
N SER A 762 -35.40 -11.79 6.49
CA SER A 762 -35.53 -11.07 5.22
C SER A 762 -34.93 -9.65 5.29
N LYS A 763 -35.15 -8.94 6.40
CA LYS A 763 -34.58 -7.61 6.64
C LYS A 763 -33.06 -7.67 6.80
N LEU A 764 -32.55 -8.60 7.61
CA LEU A 764 -31.11 -8.78 7.82
C LEU A 764 -30.38 -9.13 6.52
N ALA A 765 -30.99 -9.97 5.68
CA ALA A 765 -30.43 -10.37 4.39
C ALA A 765 -30.38 -9.22 3.37
N LEU A 766 -31.34 -8.29 3.42
CA LEU A 766 -31.32 -7.08 2.59
C LEU A 766 -30.26 -6.09 3.06
N ASP A 767 -30.14 -5.87 4.38
CA ASP A 767 -29.20 -4.90 4.95
C ASP A 767 -27.74 -5.32 4.78
N SER A 768 -27.46 -6.62 4.68
CA SER A 768 -26.11 -7.18 4.51
C SER A 768 -25.14 -6.90 5.67
N ASP A 769 -25.67 -6.54 6.85
CA ASP A 769 -24.91 -6.32 8.08
C ASP A 769 -24.70 -7.60 8.92
N CYS A 770 -25.34 -8.71 8.52
CA CYS A 770 -25.28 -10.00 9.19
C CYS A 770 -24.83 -11.10 8.22
N ASP A 771 -23.87 -11.90 8.65
CA ASP A 771 -23.21 -12.91 7.82
C ASP A 771 -23.77 -14.31 8.08
N ILE A 772 -24.17 -14.61 9.33
CA ILE A 772 -24.71 -15.90 9.74
C ILE A 772 -25.98 -15.70 10.56
N VAL A 773 -27.02 -16.48 10.29
CA VAL A 773 -28.27 -16.45 11.08
C VAL A 773 -28.61 -17.80 11.68
N ARG A 774 -28.74 -17.85 13.01
CA ARG A 774 -29.04 -19.06 13.78
C ARG A 774 -30.55 -19.28 13.91
N ILE A 775 -31.04 -20.38 13.34
CA ILE A 775 -32.47 -20.63 13.07
C ILE A 775 -32.93 -22.06 13.40
N HIS A 776 -34.22 -22.21 13.69
CA HIS A 776 -34.86 -23.53 13.88
C HIS A 776 -35.57 -24.02 12.61
N SER A 777 -36.19 -23.16 11.79
CA SER A 777 -36.78 -23.57 10.51
C SER A 777 -35.81 -23.36 9.35
N LEU A 778 -34.99 -24.38 9.04
CA LEU A 778 -33.96 -24.30 8.00
C LEU A 778 -34.58 -24.16 6.60
N THR A 779 -35.56 -25.00 6.29
CA THR A 779 -36.23 -24.99 4.99
C THR A 779 -36.84 -23.62 4.68
N ASP A 780 -37.48 -22.97 5.65
CA ASP A 780 -38.11 -21.66 5.42
C ASP A 780 -37.06 -20.53 5.35
N CYS A 781 -35.98 -20.65 6.13
CA CYS A 781 -34.85 -19.71 6.04
C CYS A 781 -34.25 -19.72 4.64
N VAL A 782 -33.96 -20.89 4.09
CA VAL A 782 -33.34 -21.01 2.76
C VAL A 782 -34.26 -20.53 1.65
N LYS A 783 -35.58 -20.80 1.72
CA LYS A 783 -36.56 -20.19 0.80
C LYS A 783 -36.54 -18.67 0.88
N THR A 784 -36.51 -18.12 2.09
CA THR A 784 -36.47 -16.67 2.33
C THR A 784 -35.21 -16.05 1.73
N LEU A 785 -34.03 -16.62 2.02
CA LEU A 785 -32.76 -16.15 1.50
C LEU A 785 -32.71 -16.19 -0.03
N LYS A 786 -33.16 -17.29 -0.64
CA LYS A 786 -33.21 -17.41 -2.11
C LYS A 786 -34.11 -16.37 -2.77
N ILE A 787 -35.25 -16.03 -2.14
CA ILE A 787 -36.12 -14.96 -2.63
C ILE A 787 -35.41 -13.61 -2.52
N ILE A 788 -34.76 -13.32 -1.40
CA ILE A 788 -34.07 -12.05 -1.19
C ILE A 788 -32.89 -11.88 -2.15
N ASP A 789 -32.12 -12.93 -2.40
CA ASP A 789 -31.01 -12.86 -3.35
C ASP A 789 -31.51 -12.65 -4.79
N ALA A 790 -32.67 -13.20 -5.16
CA ALA A 790 -33.30 -12.93 -6.45
C ALA A 790 -33.82 -11.48 -6.60
N LEU A 791 -33.96 -10.73 -5.50
CA LEU A 791 -34.39 -9.32 -5.50
C LEU A 791 -33.23 -8.32 -5.57
N LYS A 792 -31.98 -8.75 -5.31
CA LYS A 792 -30.76 -7.92 -5.41
C LYS A 792 -30.27 -7.84 -6.88
#